data_AF-A0A354P4E5-F1
#
_entry.id   AF-A0A354P4E5-F1
#
_cell.length_a   1.000
_cell.length_b   1.000
_cell.length_c   1.000
_cell.angle_alpha   90.00
_cell.angle_beta   90.00
_cell.angle_gamma   90.00
#
_symmetry.space_group_name_H-M   'P 1'
#
loop_
_entity.id
_entity.type
_entity.pdbx_description
1 polymer ?
#
loop_
_entity_poly.entity_id
_entity_poly.type
_entity_poly.pdbx_seq_one_letter_code
_entity_poly.pdbx_strand_id
1 'polypeptide(L)'
;MALLLLIASQSNEVKAEVEAYGTFECMGIVADLPAGVTHEQIGEVRVELERNGRWQPMQSAVRVGSEPYYASSLFGLTPATNYRCRVSFDDTKGKPLKTETLVGSTRDEVSIPPPLKEIYVSPSGSDASDGTKSSPFATVAHACAVATPGTHILLRGGLYYEGEIALPQKPTAEAPLVIRSAAGETGILNGSDPSLLRSEWSTLAPQVVQHRSNHDARNVSLKRLTDGKIFRAYRMTSLAEVTNATSLFEGKVRSFADLSIQAAYWSDGSTITIRVPEGAVGDYAVSVSRMNHAFSIDDRNHFYIDGITFSHYGAKDYSRSIILNNASDIVIQKCRFHYNNTGIGIKRNCNRVVVQDNVCLDDTADWHFGYTKSAGSLYHSEVETGFVTINGPYSGRGVVIRRNAVRGLFDGFGLAPVPYAGTRTAELDFYDNRIFHVADDFMEIDGYARNYRIFRNDMRESLSGISLAQALDGPVWIVRNRIIDCGIAKATELEAYPGYPFKTNGGHGADVGSGKIFFFHNTASSRDPASHALLVKNASWKKLTLRNNIWIGQSHGFLSWTKDLSPIDWDYDNLYSTKGVLLQFGNRGNVSLNTYYKDLKEVFNGTGWLEHGVSAPPLFYDSPARDFRLSANSPCIDRGVLLPGINDNFNGLAPDIGAVEFTP
;
A
#
# COMPACT_ATOMS: atom_id res chain seq x y z
N MET A 1 66.68 -6.58 16.10
CA MET A 1 66.45 -5.92 17.40
C MET A 1 64.95 -5.88 17.61
N ALA A 2 64.46 -6.66 18.55
CA ALA A 2 63.04 -6.87 18.85
C ALA A 2 62.48 -5.73 19.71
N LEU A 3 61.20 -5.39 19.53
CA LEU A 3 60.29 -4.92 20.58
C LEU A 3 58.85 -4.99 20.03
N LEU A 4 58.12 -6.05 20.33
CA LEU A 4 57.01 -6.07 21.31
C LEU A 4 56.03 -4.90 21.14
N LEU A 5 54.85 -5.20 20.59
CA LEU A 5 53.62 -4.50 20.94
C LEU A 5 52.56 -5.52 21.35
N LEU A 6 52.04 -5.27 22.53
CA LEU A 6 51.17 -6.13 23.33
C LEU A 6 49.88 -6.49 22.59
N ILE A 7 49.54 -7.78 22.73
CA ILE A 7 48.20 -8.31 22.54
C ILE A 7 47.31 -7.69 23.62
N ALA A 8 46.41 -6.79 23.23
CA ALA A 8 45.23 -6.46 24.02
C ALA A 8 44.11 -7.40 23.57
N SER A 9 43.89 -8.47 24.33
CA SER A 9 42.68 -9.28 24.26
C SER A 9 41.49 -8.43 24.70
N GLN A 10 40.88 -7.70 23.78
CA GLN A 10 39.50 -7.29 23.95
C GLN A 10 38.64 -8.49 23.55
N SER A 11 38.21 -9.24 24.56
CA SER A 11 36.99 -10.03 24.45
C SER A 11 35.85 -9.06 24.13
N ASN A 12 35.63 -8.80 22.85
CA ASN A 12 34.38 -8.24 22.36
C ASN A 12 33.32 -9.32 22.52
N GLU A 13 32.84 -9.52 23.75
CA GLU A 13 31.49 -10.04 23.93
C GLU A 13 30.56 -9.02 23.25
N VAL A 14 30.23 -9.29 21.99
CA VAL A 14 29.17 -8.62 21.27
C VAL A 14 27.90 -8.91 22.08
N LYS A 15 27.41 -7.93 22.83
CA LYS A 15 26.10 -8.01 23.47
C LYS A 15 25.08 -8.27 22.35
N ALA A 16 24.22 -9.27 22.55
CA ALA A 16 22.99 -9.34 21.76
C ALA A 16 22.25 -8.02 21.99
N GLU A 17 21.86 -7.35 20.91
CA GLU A 17 21.11 -6.09 20.99
C GLU A 17 19.64 -6.43 20.76
N VAL A 18 18.81 -6.15 21.76
CA VAL A 18 17.35 -6.10 21.59
C VAL A 18 16.94 -4.66 21.42
N GLU A 19 16.21 -4.39 20.34
CA GLU A 19 15.70 -3.09 19.96
C GLU A 19 14.16 -3.09 19.98
N ALA A 20 13.58 -1.98 20.43
CA ALA A 20 12.16 -1.69 20.30
C ALA A 20 11.96 -0.43 19.46
N TYR A 21 11.14 -0.51 18.42
CA TYR A 21 10.85 0.62 17.53
C TYR A 21 9.34 0.88 17.46
N GLY A 22 8.87 1.94 18.12
CA GLY A 22 7.44 2.29 18.14
C GLY A 22 7.02 3.14 16.94
N THR A 23 5.85 2.82 16.42
CA THR A 23 5.02 3.73 15.62
C THR A 23 3.97 4.36 16.55
N PHE A 24 2.71 4.52 16.13
CA PHE A 24 1.66 5.09 16.99
C PHE A 24 0.99 4.02 17.85
N GLU A 25 0.46 2.98 17.21
CA GLU A 25 -0.30 1.90 17.86
C GLU A 25 0.43 0.55 17.84
N CYS A 26 1.62 0.52 17.24
CA CYS A 26 2.42 -0.69 17.07
C CYS A 26 3.86 -0.44 17.50
N MET A 27 4.58 -1.54 17.76
CA MET A 27 6.01 -1.49 18.05
C MET A 27 6.68 -2.75 17.52
N GLY A 28 7.75 -2.58 16.73
CA GLY A 28 8.61 -3.69 16.34
C GLY A 28 9.56 -4.05 17.46
N ILE A 29 9.77 -5.34 17.67
CA ILE A 29 10.83 -5.87 18.53
C ILE A 29 11.82 -6.60 17.63
N VAL A 30 13.09 -6.20 17.66
CA VAL A 30 14.17 -6.83 16.88
C VAL A 30 15.22 -7.33 17.85
N ALA A 31 15.61 -8.59 17.74
CA ALA A 31 16.54 -9.22 18.67
C ALA A 31 17.62 -10.00 17.92
N ASP A 32 18.88 -9.62 18.13
CA ASP A 32 20.01 -10.34 17.56
C ASP A 32 20.17 -11.73 18.20
N LEU A 33 20.58 -12.69 17.38
CA LEU A 33 20.94 -14.02 17.87
C LEU A 33 22.05 -13.90 18.92
N PRO A 34 21.90 -14.48 20.12
CA PRO A 34 22.90 -14.37 21.17
C PRO A 34 24.26 -14.94 20.76
N ALA A 35 25.34 -14.29 21.18
CA ALA A 35 26.70 -14.76 20.90
C ALA A 35 26.90 -16.21 21.39
N GLY A 36 27.44 -17.06 20.52
CA GLY A 36 27.68 -18.48 20.81
C GLY A 36 26.43 -19.37 20.75
N VAL A 37 25.26 -18.82 20.44
CA VAL A 37 24.02 -19.59 20.19
C VAL A 37 23.82 -19.75 18.69
N THR A 38 23.42 -20.93 18.24
CA THR A 38 23.05 -21.19 16.84
C THR A 38 21.54 -21.24 16.66
N HIS A 39 21.06 -21.01 15.44
CA HIS A 39 19.62 -21.03 15.14
C HIS A 39 18.96 -22.38 15.47
N GLU A 40 19.71 -23.48 15.37
CA GLU A 40 19.23 -24.85 15.65
C GLU A 40 19.00 -25.10 17.14
N GLN A 41 19.63 -24.30 18.01
CA GLN A 41 19.40 -24.37 19.45
C GLN A 41 18.12 -23.66 19.87
N ILE A 42 17.63 -22.70 19.08
CA ILE A 42 16.46 -21.88 19.40
C ILE A 42 15.17 -22.68 19.15
N GLY A 43 14.40 -22.91 20.21
CA GLY A 43 13.03 -23.38 20.11
C GLY A 43 12.05 -22.22 19.87
N GLU A 44 12.22 -21.13 20.61
CA GLU A 44 11.34 -19.96 20.56
C GLU A 44 12.11 -18.68 20.91
N VAL A 45 11.75 -17.56 20.28
CA VAL A 45 12.15 -16.22 20.75
C VAL A 45 10.93 -15.53 21.30
N ARG A 46 10.66 -15.76 22.58
CA ARG A 46 9.48 -15.29 23.28
C ARG A 46 9.54 -13.79 23.48
N VAL A 47 8.44 -13.10 23.20
CA VAL A 47 8.29 -11.67 23.46
C VAL A 47 7.17 -11.49 24.48
N GLU A 48 7.41 -10.65 25.48
CA GLU A 48 6.44 -10.33 26.51
C GLU A 48 6.38 -8.82 26.73
N LEU A 49 5.19 -8.31 27.05
CA LEU A 49 4.93 -6.92 27.41
C LEU A 49 4.51 -6.84 28.87
N GLU A 50 5.09 -5.94 29.65
CA GLU A 50 4.63 -5.69 31.01
C GLU A 50 3.34 -4.87 30.99
N ARG A 51 2.27 -5.41 31.57
CA ARG A 51 1.03 -4.69 31.84
C ARG A 51 0.61 -4.94 33.28
N ASN A 52 0.32 -3.88 34.02
CA ASN A 52 -0.11 -3.94 35.43
C ASN A 52 0.83 -4.79 36.33
N GLY A 53 2.15 -4.64 36.13
CA GLY A 53 3.18 -5.36 36.89
C GLY A 53 3.29 -6.86 36.56
N ARG A 54 2.68 -7.33 35.47
CA ARG A 54 2.76 -8.72 35.01
C ARG A 54 3.27 -8.77 33.57
N TRP A 55 4.12 -9.74 33.29
CA TRP A 55 4.55 -10.06 31.94
C TRP A 55 3.46 -10.82 31.22
N GLN A 56 2.99 -10.27 30.11
CA GLN A 56 2.00 -10.89 29.24
C GLN A 56 2.69 -11.37 27.97
N PRO A 57 2.43 -12.61 27.51
CA PRO A 57 2.98 -13.08 26.25
C PRO A 57 2.44 -12.24 25.09
N MET A 58 3.28 -12.04 24.09
CA MET A 58 2.96 -11.41 22.81
C MET A 58 3.27 -12.43 21.69
N GLN A 59 3.14 -12.02 20.43
CA GLN A 59 3.61 -12.84 19.34
C GLN A 59 5.13 -13.04 19.43
N SER A 60 5.59 -14.28 19.35
CA SER A 60 7.01 -14.61 19.40
C SER A 60 7.74 -14.07 18.17
N ALA A 61 8.98 -13.62 18.38
CA ALA A 61 9.81 -13.14 17.30
C ALA A 61 10.26 -14.29 16.40
N VAL A 62 10.31 -14.02 15.10
CA VAL A 62 10.72 -14.99 14.10
C VAL A 62 11.88 -14.47 13.28
N ARG A 63 12.74 -15.38 12.83
CA ARG A 63 13.89 -15.05 11.99
C ARG A 63 13.43 -14.29 10.74
N VAL A 64 14.09 -13.17 10.47
CA VAL A 64 13.88 -12.35 9.27
C VAL A 64 14.72 -12.96 8.15
N GLY A 65 14.09 -13.46 7.09
CA GLY A 65 14.80 -14.14 6.01
C GLY A 65 15.77 -15.22 6.53
N SER A 66 17.04 -15.06 6.18
CA SER A 66 18.18 -15.87 6.68
C SER A 66 19.12 -15.06 7.59
N GLU A 67 18.65 -13.96 8.17
CA GLU A 67 19.47 -13.04 8.94
C GLU A 67 19.78 -13.57 10.35
N PRO A 68 20.85 -13.08 11.02
CA PRO A 68 21.22 -13.48 12.38
C PRO A 68 20.39 -12.75 13.46
N TYR A 69 19.14 -12.40 13.16
CA TYR A 69 18.23 -11.73 14.08
C TYR A 69 16.78 -12.12 13.83
N TYR A 70 15.94 -11.82 14.82
CA TYR A 70 14.52 -12.16 14.87
C TYR A 70 13.71 -10.87 15.02
N ALA A 71 12.51 -10.84 14.45
CA ALA A 71 11.59 -9.73 14.59
C ALA A 71 10.19 -10.18 15.02
N SER A 72 9.54 -9.36 15.85
CA SER A 72 8.12 -9.44 16.18
C SER A 72 7.46 -8.07 16.06
N SER A 73 6.15 -8.05 16.19
CA SER A 73 5.33 -6.84 16.27
C SER A 73 4.35 -6.90 17.43
N LEU A 74 4.32 -5.83 18.21
CA LEU A 74 3.32 -5.54 19.23
C LEU A 74 2.23 -4.67 18.60
N PHE A 75 0.97 -4.93 18.95
CA PHE A 75 -0.21 -4.24 18.41
C PHE A 75 -1.07 -3.64 19.53
N GLY A 76 -1.95 -2.70 19.19
CA GLY A 76 -2.94 -2.14 20.10
C GLY A 76 -2.30 -1.36 21.25
N LEU A 77 -1.17 -0.72 20.99
CA LEU A 77 -0.50 0.13 21.95
C LEU A 77 -1.12 1.54 21.95
N THR A 78 -0.95 2.24 23.05
CA THR A 78 -1.34 3.64 23.21
C THR A 78 -0.21 4.52 22.67
N PRO A 79 -0.49 5.54 21.84
CA PRO A 79 0.51 6.55 21.45
C PRO A 79 1.16 7.24 22.66
N ALA A 80 2.34 7.85 22.45
CA ALA A 80 3.08 8.60 23.48
C ALA A 80 3.34 7.82 24.78
N THR A 81 3.51 6.49 24.72
CA THR A 81 3.56 5.63 25.90
C THR A 81 4.82 4.78 25.92
N ASN A 82 5.44 4.70 27.10
CA ASN A 82 6.58 3.81 27.36
C ASN A 82 6.08 2.44 27.82
N TYR A 83 6.68 1.40 27.25
CA TYR A 83 6.38 0.02 27.55
C TYR A 83 7.65 -0.73 27.94
N ARG A 84 7.56 -1.54 28.99
CA ARG A 84 8.62 -2.50 29.32
C ARG A 84 8.36 -3.79 28.56
N CYS A 85 9.34 -4.21 27.78
CA CYS A 85 9.31 -5.42 26.97
C CYS A 85 10.36 -6.40 27.50
N ARG A 86 10.09 -7.70 27.37
CA ARG A 86 11.04 -8.76 27.69
C ARG A 86 11.15 -9.70 26.51
N VAL A 87 12.37 -10.05 26.14
CA VAL A 87 12.66 -11.00 25.06
C VAL A 87 13.48 -12.15 25.64
N SER A 88 13.04 -13.39 25.42
CA SER A 88 13.75 -14.59 25.85
C SER A 88 14.03 -15.49 24.65
N PHE A 89 15.29 -15.86 24.45
CA PHE A 89 15.69 -16.93 23.55
C PHE A 89 15.63 -18.23 24.35
N ASP A 90 14.62 -19.05 24.07
CA ASP A 90 14.40 -20.32 24.74
C ASP A 90 14.89 -21.46 23.83
N ASP A 91 15.52 -22.48 24.42
CA ASP A 91 16.00 -23.64 23.68
C ASP A 91 14.84 -24.54 23.22
N THR A 92 15.16 -25.60 22.46
CA THR A 92 14.16 -26.58 21.97
C THR A 92 13.43 -27.34 23.07
N LYS A 93 13.85 -27.22 24.35
CA LYS A 93 13.19 -27.78 25.53
C LYS A 93 12.49 -26.71 26.37
N GLY A 94 12.43 -25.47 25.89
CA GLY A 94 11.80 -24.34 26.57
C GLY A 94 12.63 -23.72 27.71
N LYS A 95 13.93 -24.04 27.81
CA LYS A 95 14.81 -23.43 28.81
C LYS A 95 15.38 -22.11 28.27
N PRO A 96 15.34 -21.00 29.04
CA PRO A 96 15.92 -19.74 28.58
C PRO A 96 17.45 -19.86 28.44
N LEU A 97 17.95 -19.53 27.25
CA LEU A 97 19.37 -19.37 26.93
C LEU A 97 19.83 -17.94 27.22
N LYS A 98 18.98 -16.96 26.91
CA LYS A 98 19.23 -15.53 27.15
C LYS A 98 17.89 -14.82 27.33
N THR A 99 17.81 -13.92 28.31
CA THR A 99 16.65 -13.06 28.51
C THR A 99 17.11 -11.61 28.67
N GLU A 100 16.43 -10.70 28.00
CA GLU A 100 16.70 -9.27 28.06
C GLU A 100 15.40 -8.50 28.30
N THR A 101 15.53 -7.35 28.96
CA THR A 101 14.42 -6.43 29.20
C THR A 101 14.83 -5.06 28.69
N LEU A 102 13.91 -4.42 27.97
CA LEU A 102 14.09 -3.09 27.41
C LEU A 102 12.85 -2.24 27.61
N VAL A 103 13.01 -0.93 27.43
CA VAL A 103 11.90 0.02 27.34
C VAL A 103 11.78 0.45 25.89
N GLY A 104 10.60 0.25 25.30
CA GLY A 104 10.24 0.81 24.00
C GLY A 104 9.18 1.89 24.16
N SER A 105 9.14 2.84 23.25
CA SER A 105 8.20 3.96 23.28
C SER A 105 7.42 4.03 21.97
N THR A 106 6.10 4.19 22.05
CA THR A 106 5.30 4.63 20.90
C THR A 106 5.48 6.13 20.69
N ARG A 107 5.33 6.55 19.43
CA ARG A 107 5.40 7.95 19.00
C ARG A 107 4.20 8.74 19.51
N ASP A 108 4.41 10.02 19.74
CA ASP A 108 3.33 10.97 19.89
C ASP A 108 2.46 11.01 18.64
N GLU A 109 1.15 11.22 18.84
CA GLU A 109 0.25 11.53 17.74
C GLU A 109 0.71 12.78 16.97
N VAL A 110 0.41 12.82 15.67
CA VAL A 110 0.83 13.93 14.81
C VAL A 110 0.25 15.23 15.35
N SER A 111 1.13 16.15 15.74
CA SER A 111 0.79 17.51 16.14
C SER A 111 1.55 18.50 15.29
N ILE A 112 0.91 19.63 14.96
CA ILE A 112 1.53 20.69 14.18
C ILE A 112 1.73 21.88 15.11
N PRO A 113 3.00 22.24 15.44
CA PRO A 113 3.30 23.39 16.29
C PRO A 113 2.70 24.69 15.76
N PRO A 114 2.46 25.70 16.61
CA PRO A 114 2.11 27.04 16.15
C PRO A 114 3.19 27.64 15.24
N PRO A 115 2.81 28.46 14.25
CA PRO A 115 3.79 29.11 13.37
C PRO A 115 4.66 30.11 14.13
N LEU A 116 5.95 30.15 13.79
CA LEU A 116 6.83 31.29 14.12
C LEU A 116 6.59 32.45 13.14
N LYS A 117 6.17 32.13 11.92
CA LYS A 117 5.84 33.08 10.86
C LYS A 117 4.75 32.50 9.97
N GLU A 118 3.83 33.34 9.52
CA GLU A 118 2.87 32.98 8.47
C GLU A 118 3.23 33.70 7.17
N ILE A 119 3.07 33.00 6.04
CA ILE A 119 3.18 33.55 4.70
C ILE A 119 1.92 33.16 3.93
N TYR A 120 1.22 34.13 3.35
CA TYR A 120 0.03 33.92 2.56
C TYR A 120 0.36 33.96 1.06
N VAL A 121 -0.21 33.02 0.32
CA VAL A 121 -0.07 32.92 -1.15
C VAL A 121 -1.46 32.93 -1.78
N SER A 122 -1.65 33.65 -2.87
CA SER A 122 -2.91 33.69 -3.62
C SER A 122 -2.63 33.74 -5.12
N PRO A 123 -3.44 33.09 -5.99
CA PRO A 123 -3.24 33.20 -7.44
C PRO A 123 -3.44 34.63 -7.98
N SER A 124 -4.06 35.50 -7.18
CA SER A 124 -4.25 36.93 -7.48
C SER A 124 -3.25 37.86 -6.76
N GLY A 125 -2.29 37.29 -6.03
CA GLY A 125 -1.28 38.04 -5.30
C GLY A 125 -0.15 38.58 -6.18
N SER A 126 0.94 39.02 -5.54
CA SER A 126 2.16 39.46 -6.22
C SER A 126 3.40 39.06 -5.43
N ASP A 127 4.40 38.48 -6.08
CA ASP A 127 5.69 38.14 -5.44
C ASP A 127 6.53 39.38 -5.08
N ALA A 128 6.09 40.58 -5.46
CA ALA A 128 6.63 41.84 -4.96
C ALA A 128 5.97 42.31 -3.64
N SER A 129 4.93 41.60 -3.16
CA SER A 129 4.27 41.89 -1.88
C SER A 129 5.12 41.48 -0.67
N ASP A 130 4.60 41.64 0.54
CA ASP A 130 5.27 41.23 1.78
C ASP A 130 4.84 39.84 2.30
N GLY A 131 3.91 39.16 1.61
CA GLY A 131 3.43 37.83 1.98
C GLY A 131 2.43 37.83 3.13
N THR A 132 1.87 38.98 3.50
CA THR A 132 0.82 39.09 4.52
C THR A 132 -0.55 38.65 3.99
N LYS A 133 -1.52 38.42 4.87
CA LYS A 133 -2.89 38.05 4.48
C LYS A 133 -3.55 39.07 3.54
N SER A 134 -3.27 40.36 3.73
CA SER A 134 -3.78 41.48 2.92
C SER A 134 -2.95 41.75 1.66
N SER A 135 -1.67 41.33 1.64
CA SER A 135 -0.77 41.47 0.49
C SER A 135 -0.03 40.14 0.25
N PRO A 136 -0.73 39.09 -0.22
CA PRO A 136 -0.15 37.77 -0.38
C PRO A 136 0.84 37.72 -1.55
N PHE A 137 1.78 36.78 -1.47
CA PHE A 137 2.59 36.39 -2.62
C PHE A 137 1.72 35.77 -3.72
N ALA A 138 2.20 35.79 -4.96
CA ALA A 138 1.52 35.17 -6.09
C ALA A 138 1.79 33.67 -6.15
N THR A 139 3.04 33.26 -5.88
CA THR A 139 3.51 31.90 -6.14
C THR A 139 3.90 31.15 -4.87
N VAL A 140 3.60 29.86 -4.86
CA VAL A 140 4.03 28.95 -3.79
C VAL A 140 5.54 28.77 -3.85
N ALA A 141 6.13 28.76 -5.06
CA ALA A 141 7.58 28.72 -5.23
C ALA A 141 8.30 29.89 -4.54
N HIS A 142 7.79 31.13 -4.69
CA HIS A 142 8.39 32.29 -4.02
C HIS A 142 8.25 32.19 -2.49
N ALA A 143 7.06 31.83 -2.01
CA ALA A 143 6.83 31.63 -0.58
C ALA A 143 7.78 30.58 0.03
N CYS A 144 7.97 29.46 -0.66
CA CYS A 144 8.94 28.43 -0.29
C CYS A 144 10.37 28.98 -0.31
N ALA A 145 10.76 29.79 -1.30
CA ALA A 145 12.13 30.33 -1.38
C ALA A 145 12.49 31.26 -0.21
N VAL A 146 11.53 32.04 0.31
CA VAL A 146 11.76 33.02 1.39
C VAL A 146 11.39 32.50 2.79
N ALA A 147 10.80 31.31 2.88
CA ALA A 147 10.44 30.70 4.15
C ALA A 147 11.67 30.34 5.00
N THR A 148 11.51 30.48 6.32
CA THR A 148 12.48 30.03 7.33
C THR A 148 11.90 28.87 8.14
N PRO A 149 12.70 28.09 8.89
CA PRO A 149 12.18 27.09 9.83
C PRO A 149 11.06 27.66 10.72
N GLY A 150 10.00 26.88 10.95
CA GLY A 150 8.80 27.30 11.69
C GLY A 150 7.80 28.14 10.90
N THR A 151 8.02 28.35 9.59
CA THR A 151 7.07 29.07 8.73
C THR A 151 5.89 28.19 8.37
N HIS A 152 4.68 28.73 8.49
CA HIS A 152 3.48 28.18 7.86
C HIS A 152 3.15 28.96 6.58
N ILE A 153 3.21 28.28 5.43
CA ILE A 153 2.78 28.80 4.13
C ILE A 153 1.30 28.44 3.95
N LEU A 154 0.48 29.47 3.79
CA LEU A 154 -0.98 29.41 3.77
C LEU A 154 -1.52 29.76 2.38
N LEU A 155 -1.94 28.74 1.63
CA LEU A 155 -2.51 28.90 0.29
C LEU A 155 -3.96 29.37 0.41
N ARG A 156 -4.25 30.55 -0.13
CA ARG A 156 -5.62 31.02 -0.35
C ARG A 156 -6.30 30.15 -1.41
N GLY A 157 -7.62 30.15 -1.41
CA GLY A 157 -8.44 29.37 -2.32
C GLY A 157 -8.16 29.71 -3.78
N GLY A 158 -7.94 28.69 -4.61
CA GLY A 158 -7.73 28.87 -6.04
C GLY A 158 -6.79 27.85 -6.66
N LEU A 159 -6.55 28.01 -7.97
CA LEU A 159 -5.70 27.15 -8.78
C LEU A 159 -4.32 27.79 -8.97
N TYR A 160 -3.29 27.01 -8.70
CA TYR A 160 -1.89 27.37 -8.86
C TYR A 160 -1.26 26.42 -9.88
N TYR A 161 -0.94 26.92 -11.08
CA TYR A 161 -0.31 26.13 -12.14
C TYR A 161 1.21 26.04 -11.95
N GLU A 162 1.62 25.52 -10.80
CA GLU A 162 3.00 25.40 -10.35
C GLU A 162 3.41 23.94 -10.16
N GLY A 163 4.70 23.67 -10.23
CA GLY A 163 5.28 22.36 -9.98
C GLY A 163 6.80 22.49 -9.93
N GLU A 164 7.47 21.38 -9.62
CA GLU A 164 8.93 21.34 -9.47
C GLU A 164 9.42 22.38 -8.44
N ILE A 165 8.61 22.59 -7.37
CA ILE A 165 8.84 23.61 -6.35
C ILE A 165 9.97 23.16 -5.42
N ALA A 166 11.02 23.98 -5.33
CA ALA A 166 12.16 23.72 -4.46
C ALA A 166 11.84 23.98 -2.98
N LEU A 167 12.33 23.11 -2.11
CA LEU A 167 12.21 23.20 -0.65
C LEU A 167 13.60 23.22 0.02
N PRO A 168 14.34 24.34 -0.08
CA PRO A 168 15.74 24.37 0.33
C PRO A 168 15.95 24.37 1.85
N GLN A 169 14.94 24.74 2.65
CA GLN A 169 15.01 24.92 4.09
C GLN A 169 15.39 23.64 4.83
N LYS A 170 15.98 23.79 6.01
CA LYS A 170 16.28 22.70 6.95
C LYS A 170 15.52 22.92 8.26
N PRO A 171 14.20 22.64 8.31
CA PRO A 171 13.43 22.79 9.53
C PRO A 171 13.79 21.72 10.57
N THR A 172 13.33 21.92 11.81
CA THR A 172 13.55 21.00 12.94
C THR A 172 12.21 20.50 13.48
N ALA A 173 12.24 19.58 14.46
CA ALA A 173 11.04 19.08 15.11
C ALA A 173 10.24 20.21 15.82
N GLU A 174 10.93 21.17 16.42
CA GLU A 174 10.32 22.29 17.15
C GLU A 174 9.85 23.42 16.21
N ALA A 175 10.42 23.49 15.01
CA ALA A 175 10.14 24.51 14.01
C ALA A 175 9.97 23.86 12.61
N PRO A 176 8.95 23.00 12.41
CA PRO A 176 8.68 22.38 11.13
C PRO A 176 8.29 23.43 10.09
N LEU A 177 8.48 23.13 8.81
CA LEU A 177 7.92 23.94 7.74
C LEU A 177 6.60 23.32 7.32
N VAL A 178 5.53 24.12 7.36
CA VAL A 178 4.17 23.65 7.07
C VAL A 178 3.65 24.34 5.82
N ILE A 179 3.18 23.57 4.84
CA ILE A 179 2.50 24.08 3.65
C ILE A 179 1.07 23.58 3.69
N ARG A 180 0.10 24.49 3.72
CA ARG A 180 -1.31 24.14 3.87
C ARG A 180 -2.25 25.12 3.20
N SER A 181 -3.49 24.69 2.99
CA SER A 181 -4.56 25.64 2.64
C SER A 181 -4.88 26.56 3.83
N ALA A 182 -5.21 27.81 3.56
CA ALA A 182 -5.77 28.73 4.54
C ALA A 182 -7.09 28.18 5.10
N ALA A 183 -7.42 28.54 6.34
CA ALA A 183 -8.59 27.99 7.04
C ALA A 183 -9.89 28.21 6.24
N GLY A 184 -10.62 27.12 5.95
CA GLY A 184 -11.87 27.15 5.18
C GLY A 184 -11.69 27.32 3.67
N GLU A 185 -10.47 27.40 3.17
CA GLU A 185 -10.17 27.59 1.75
C GLU A 185 -9.56 26.32 1.13
N THR A 186 -9.59 26.22 -0.20
CA THR A 186 -9.01 25.08 -0.93
C THR A 186 -7.95 25.57 -1.91
N GLY A 187 -6.68 25.37 -1.56
CA GLY A 187 -5.56 25.55 -2.47
C GLY A 187 -5.39 24.31 -3.37
N ILE A 188 -5.29 24.53 -4.68
CA ILE A 188 -5.12 23.47 -5.68
C ILE A 188 -3.82 23.72 -6.44
N LEU A 189 -2.81 22.90 -6.19
CA LEU A 189 -1.60 22.82 -7.00
C LEU A 189 -1.89 21.93 -8.22
N ASN A 190 -1.71 22.48 -9.42
CA ASN A 190 -2.08 21.85 -10.67
C ASN A 190 -0.89 21.75 -11.64
N GLY A 191 -0.57 20.53 -12.07
CA GLY A 191 0.56 20.26 -12.96
C GLY A 191 0.30 20.47 -14.45
N SER A 192 -0.92 20.82 -14.85
CA SER A 192 -1.29 21.00 -16.26
C SER A 192 -0.84 22.34 -16.84
N ASP A 193 -0.74 22.40 -18.16
CA ASP A 193 -0.55 23.65 -18.88
C ASP A 193 -1.87 24.44 -19.00
N PRO A 194 -2.02 25.60 -18.33
CA PRO A 194 -3.26 26.35 -18.39
C PRO A 194 -3.60 26.85 -19.79
N SER A 195 -2.62 27.02 -20.69
CA SER A 195 -2.91 27.46 -22.07
C SER A 195 -3.58 26.39 -22.92
N LEU A 196 -3.63 25.12 -22.49
CA LEU A 196 -4.26 24.02 -23.24
C LEU A 196 -5.66 23.67 -22.73
N LEU A 197 -6.05 24.14 -21.55
CA LEU A 197 -7.30 23.75 -20.90
C LEU A 197 -8.55 24.06 -21.72
N ARG A 198 -8.59 25.24 -22.35
CA ARG A 198 -9.74 25.76 -23.12
C ARG A 198 -9.28 26.45 -24.40
N SER A 199 -8.22 25.94 -25.03
CA SER A 199 -7.67 26.50 -26.27
C SER A 199 -8.49 26.11 -27.49
N GLU A 200 -8.23 26.79 -28.61
CA GLU A 200 -8.66 26.35 -29.93
C GLU A 200 -7.71 25.28 -30.45
N TRP A 201 -8.24 24.10 -30.76
CA TRP A 201 -7.47 23.01 -31.34
C TRP A 201 -7.74 22.88 -32.83
N SER A 202 -6.73 22.47 -33.59
CA SER A 202 -6.88 22.21 -35.02
C SER A 202 -7.46 20.81 -35.24
N THR A 203 -8.59 20.71 -35.93
CA THR A 203 -9.20 19.42 -36.28
C THR A 203 -8.37 18.71 -37.36
N LEU A 204 -7.97 17.46 -37.09
CA LEU A 204 -7.33 16.57 -38.06
C LEU A 204 -8.33 15.61 -38.70
N ALA A 205 -9.27 15.09 -37.90
CA ALA A 205 -10.31 14.15 -38.30
C ALA A 205 -11.48 14.24 -37.31
N PRO A 206 -12.64 13.60 -37.56
CA PRO A 206 -13.70 13.53 -36.56
C PRO A 206 -13.18 13.03 -35.20
N GLN A 207 -13.42 13.82 -34.15
CA GLN A 207 -12.94 13.61 -32.77
C GLN A 207 -11.42 13.69 -32.56
N VAL A 208 -10.63 13.95 -33.61
CA VAL A 208 -9.16 14.02 -33.53
C VAL A 208 -8.73 15.45 -33.75
N VAL A 209 -8.08 16.01 -32.74
CA VAL A 209 -7.62 17.39 -32.74
C VAL A 209 -6.15 17.45 -32.35
N GLN A 210 -5.45 18.50 -32.77
CA GLN A 210 -4.05 18.72 -32.42
C GLN A 210 -3.80 20.14 -31.95
N HIS A 211 -2.77 20.29 -31.13
CA HIS A 211 -2.27 21.58 -30.66
C HIS A 211 -0.76 21.52 -30.48
N ARG A 212 -0.06 22.64 -30.69
CA ARG A 212 1.37 22.71 -30.37
C ARG A 212 1.59 22.52 -28.88
N SER A 213 2.51 21.64 -28.54
CA SER A 213 2.93 21.37 -27.17
C SER A 213 4.30 20.72 -27.19
N ASN A 214 5.26 21.29 -26.47
CA ASN A 214 6.60 20.73 -26.30
C ASN A 214 6.75 19.95 -24.98
N HIS A 215 5.65 19.68 -24.29
CA HIS A 215 5.66 18.94 -23.03
C HIS A 215 5.82 17.43 -23.30
N ASP A 216 6.70 16.74 -22.56
CA ASP A 216 6.64 15.27 -22.44
C ASP A 216 5.51 14.88 -21.49
N ALA A 217 4.28 15.15 -21.92
CA ALA A 217 3.08 14.87 -21.15
C ALA A 217 2.82 13.36 -21.10
N ARG A 218 2.85 12.79 -19.90
CA ARG A 218 2.52 11.38 -19.65
C ARG A 218 1.22 11.20 -18.87
N ASN A 219 0.54 12.32 -18.69
CA ASN A 219 -0.75 12.43 -18.05
C ASN A 219 -1.58 13.45 -18.82
N VAL A 220 -2.64 12.97 -19.46
CA VAL A 220 -3.64 13.78 -20.14
C VAL A 220 -5.02 13.36 -19.64
N SER A 221 -5.83 14.34 -19.26
CA SER A 221 -7.20 14.12 -18.78
C SER A 221 -8.17 15.07 -19.48
N LEU A 222 -9.34 14.57 -19.84
CA LEU A 222 -10.41 15.36 -20.44
C LEU A 222 -11.58 15.44 -19.47
N LYS A 223 -11.96 16.66 -19.07
CA LYS A 223 -13.17 16.88 -18.26
C LYS A 223 -14.31 17.30 -19.16
N ARG A 224 -15.33 16.47 -19.32
CA ARG A 224 -16.55 16.84 -20.03
C ARG A 224 -17.29 17.93 -19.26
N LEU A 225 -17.73 18.97 -19.96
CA LEU A 225 -18.24 20.19 -19.32
C LEU A 225 -19.70 20.07 -18.88
N THR A 226 -20.47 19.22 -19.56
CA THR A 226 -21.91 19.06 -19.31
C THR A 226 -22.20 18.37 -18.00
N ASP A 227 -21.36 17.41 -17.59
CA ASP A 227 -21.56 16.60 -16.39
C ASP A 227 -20.33 16.48 -15.48
N GLY A 228 -19.18 17.02 -15.90
CA GLY A 228 -17.95 16.98 -15.13
C GLY A 228 -17.22 15.64 -15.16
N LYS A 229 -17.67 14.65 -15.96
CA LYS A 229 -16.99 13.36 -16.07
C LYS A 229 -15.56 13.54 -16.57
N ILE A 230 -14.61 12.87 -15.92
CA ILE A 230 -13.19 12.86 -16.30
C ILE A 230 -12.92 11.60 -17.10
N PHE A 231 -12.10 11.73 -18.13
CA PHE A 231 -11.58 10.62 -18.92
C PHE A 231 -10.05 10.68 -18.88
N ARG A 232 -9.42 9.65 -18.32
CA ARG A 232 -7.96 9.48 -18.38
C ARG A 232 -7.59 8.95 -19.76
N ALA A 233 -6.78 9.72 -20.49
CA ALA A 233 -6.46 9.39 -21.88
C ALA A 233 -5.24 8.46 -21.97
N TYR A 234 -5.34 7.47 -22.87
CA TYR A 234 -4.24 6.57 -23.22
C TYR A 234 -3.24 7.23 -24.19
N ARG A 235 -1.96 7.05 -23.95
CA ARG A 235 -0.79 7.50 -24.67
C ARG A 235 -0.49 6.41 -25.66
N MET A 236 -0.71 6.73 -26.92
CA MET A 236 -0.44 5.84 -28.02
C MET A 236 1.02 5.95 -28.45
N THR A 237 1.48 4.94 -29.16
CA THR A 237 2.85 4.87 -29.67
C THR A 237 3.01 5.65 -30.98
N SER A 238 1.92 5.87 -31.72
CA SER A 238 1.94 6.60 -32.99
C SER A 238 0.70 7.47 -33.21
N LEU A 239 0.84 8.47 -34.10
CA LEU A 239 -0.27 9.29 -34.58
C LEU A 239 -1.37 8.45 -35.24
N ALA A 240 -0.99 7.38 -35.93
CA ALA A 240 -1.91 6.52 -36.66
C ALA A 240 -2.87 5.79 -35.70
N GLU A 241 -2.41 5.39 -34.52
CA GLU A 241 -3.27 4.74 -33.51
C GLU A 241 -4.38 5.70 -33.03
N VAL A 242 -4.03 6.96 -32.72
CA VAL A 242 -5.01 7.99 -32.30
C VAL A 242 -5.99 8.34 -33.43
N THR A 243 -5.46 8.50 -34.64
CA THR A 243 -6.25 8.94 -35.80
C THR A 243 -7.22 7.86 -36.25
N ASN A 244 -6.74 6.61 -36.34
CA ASN A 244 -7.54 5.47 -36.80
C ASN A 244 -8.36 4.81 -35.67
N ALA A 245 -8.14 5.22 -34.43
CA ALA A 245 -8.75 4.61 -33.23
C ALA A 245 -8.46 3.11 -33.14
N THR A 246 -7.21 2.72 -33.36
CA THR A 246 -6.75 1.32 -33.31
C THR A 246 -5.42 1.20 -32.58
N SER A 247 -5.12 0.03 -32.03
CA SER A 247 -3.80 -0.30 -31.49
C SER A 247 -3.48 -1.79 -31.69
N LEU A 248 -2.19 -2.14 -31.68
CA LEU A 248 -1.74 -3.53 -31.76
C LEU A 248 -1.83 -4.18 -30.38
N PHE A 249 -2.63 -5.24 -30.27
CA PHE A 249 -2.75 -6.03 -29.04
C PHE A 249 -2.80 -7.52 -29.40
N GLU A 250 -1.98 -8.33 -28.72
CA GLU A 250 -1.85 -9.78 -28.97
C GLU A 250 -1.60 -10.13 -30.46
N GLY A 251 -0.77 -9.33 -31.13
CA GLY A 251 -0.42 -9.52 -32.55
C GLY A 251 -1.54 -9.20 -33.54
N LYS A 252 -2.63 -8.57 -33.10
CA LYS A 252 -3.77 -8.15 -33.95
C LYS A 252 -4.07 -6.67 -33.78
N VAL A 253 -4.44 -6.02 -34.88
CA VAL A 253 -4.97 -4.65 -34.81
C VAL A 253 -6.38 -4.72 -34.20
N ARG A 254 -6.58 -4.03 -33.09
CA ARG A 254 -7.86 -3.90 -32.38
C ARG A 254 -8.37 -2.47 -32.47
N SER A 255 -9.68 -2.28 -32.49
CA SER A 255 -10.24 -0.95 -32.33
C SER A 255 -10.15 -0.48 -30.88
N PHE A 256 -10.19 0.82 -30.66
CA PHE A 256 -10.31 1.39 -29.31
C PHE A 256 -11.58 0.92 -28.60
N ALA A 257 -12.67 0.69 -29.33
CA ALA A 257 -13.90 0.13 -28.76
C ALA A 257 -13.68 -1.29 -28.22
N ASP A 258 -12.96 -2.15 -28.96
CA ASP A 258 -12.59 -3.49 -28.48
C ASP A 258 -11.72 -3.43 -27.22
N LEU A 259 -10.91 -2.39 -27.11
CA LEU A 259 -9.99 -2.17 -25.99
C LEU A 259 -10.59 -1.29 -24.87
N SER A 260 -11.87 -0.91 -24.95
CA SER A 260 -12.52 0.04 -24.01
C SER A 260 -11.78 1.39 -23.84
N ILE A 261 -11.00 1.81 -24.84
CA ILE A 261 -10.25 3.07 -24.84
C ILE A 261 -11.19 4.20 -25.23
N GLN A 262 -11.55 5.04 -24.27
CA GLN A 262 -12.48 6.16 -24.49
C GLN A 262 -11.75 7.42 -24.96
N ALA A 263 -10.57 7.71 -24.43
CA ALA A 263 -9.76 8.84 -24.84
C ALA A 263 -8.33 8.39 -25.09
N ALA A 264 -7.68 9.03 -26.07
CA ALA A 264 -6.31 8.73 -26.41
C ALA A 264 -5.55 9.98 -26.83
N TYR A 265 -4.23 9.95 -26.75
CA TYR A 265 -3.37 10.99 -27.24
C TYR A 265 -2.04 10.43 -27.73
N TRP A 266 -1.34 11.23 -28.53
CA TRP A 266 0.03 10.97 -28.95
C TRP A 266 0.75 12.31 -29.06
N SER A 267 2.06 12.31 -28.82
CA SER A 267 2.90 13.50 -28.96
C SER A 267 4.18 13.16 -29.71
N ASP A 268 4.56 14.01 -30.66
CA ASP A 268 5.86 13.95 -31.35
C ASP A 268 6.95 14.80 -30.66
N GLY A 269 6.63 15.39 -29.51
CA GLY A 269 7.51 16.33 -28.80
C GLY A 269 7.38 17.78 -29.23
N SER A 270 6.56 18.09 -30.25
CA SER A 270 6.25 19.44 -30.70
C SER A 270 4.74 19.72 -30.81
N THR A 271 3.97 18.65 -31.02
CA THR A 271 2.52 18.66 -31.19
C THR A 271 1.94 17.53 -30.36
N ILE A 272 0.84 17.82 -29.68
CA ILE A 272 0.00 16.81 -29.05
C ILE A 272 -1.28 16.65 -29.85
N THR A 273 -1.58 15.41 -30.22
CA THR A 273 -2.81 15.01 -30.92
C THR A 273 -3.67 14.21 -29.96
N ILE A 274 -4.94 14.56 -29.84
CA ILE A 274 -5.89 13.96 -28.91
C ILE A 274 -7.10 13.44 -29.67
N ARG A 275 -7.55 12.24 -29.30
CA ARG A 275 -8.86 11.71 -29.62
C ARG A 275 -9.79 11.89 -28.43
N VAL A 276 -10.86 12.65 -28.63
CA VAL A 276 -11.90 12.85 -27.60
C VAL A 276 -12.93 11.70 -27.61
N PRO A 277 -13.56 11.37 -26.47
CA PRO A 277 -14.52 10.27 -26.37
C PRO A 277 -15.70 10.35 -27.35
N GLU A 278 -16.29 11.54 -27.44
CA GLU A 278 -17.47 11.85 -28.23
C GLU A 278 -17.54 13.37 -28.46
N GLY A 279 -18.35 13.81 -29.42
CA GLY A 279 -18.54 15.23 -29.70
C GLY A 279 -17.27 15.92 -30.21
N ALA A 280 -17.10 17.18 -29.83
CA ALA A 280 -15.97 18.02 -30.20
C ALA A 280 -15.09 18.32 -28.98
N VAL A 281 -13.83 18.70 -29.20
CA VAL A 281 -12.92 19.08 -28.11
C VAL A 281 -13.44 20.25 -27.26
N GLY A 282 -14.25 21.14 -27.84
CA GLY A 282 -14.88 22.26 -27.12
C GLY A 282 -15.84 21.81 -26.00
N ASP A 283 -16.28 20.55 -26.03
CA ASP A 283 -17.13 19.94 -25.00
C ASP A 283 -16.33 19.52 -23.75
N TYR A 284 -15.00 19.71 -23.77
CA TYR A 284 -14.09 19.29 -22.71
C TYR A 284 -13.18 20.44 -22.24
N ALA A 285 -12.70 20.33 -21.00
CA ALA A 285 -11.48 20.98 -20.56
C ALA A 285 -10.32 19.96 -20.63
N VAL A 286 -9.25 20.29 -21.36
CA VAL A 286 -8.15 19.36 -21.66
C VAL A 286 -6.95 19.66 -20.76
N SER A 287 -6.73 18.85 -19.74
CA SER A 287 -5.57 18.96 -18.86
C SER A 287 -4.42 18.16 -19.44
N VAL A 288 -3.42 18.85 -19.99
CA VAL A 288 -2.16 18.24 -20.46
C VAL A 288 -1.08 18.56 -19.44
N SER A 289 -0.49 17.52 -18.83
CA SER A 289 0.51 17.70 -17.79
C SER A 289 1.79 18.32 -18.35
N ARG A 290 2.19 19.45 -17.76
CA ARG A 290 3.46 20.15 -18.03
C ARG A 290 4.49 19.85 -16.94
N MET A 291 4.03 19.70 -15.71
CA MET A 291 4.87 19.48 -14.53
C MET A 291 4.94 18.01 -14.16
N ASN A 292 6.14 17.56 -13.78
CA ASN A 292 6.37 16.19 -13.36
C ASN A 292 5.79 15.94 -11.95
N HIS A 293 6.13 16.80 -11.01
CA HIS A 293 5.74 16.74 -9.61
C HIS A 293 5.42 18.13 -9.06
N ALA A 294 4.76 18.21 -7.90
CA ALA A 294 4.58 19.46 -7.17
C ALA A 294 5.83 19.77 -6.33
N PHE A 295 6.22 18.81 -5.48
CA PHE A 295 7.34 18.94 -4.55
C PHE A 295 8.33 17.78 -4.69
N SER A 296 9.62 18.09 -4.59
CA SER A 296 10.67 17.12 -4.29
C SER A 296 11.33 17.50 -2.95
N ILE A 297 11.28 16.58 -1.99
CA ILE A 297 11.88 16.73 -0.67
C ILE A 297 13.12 15.83 -0.63
N ASP A 298 14.26 16.43 -0.99
CA ASP A 298 15.55 15.77 -1.11
C ASP A 298 16.49 16.14 0.04
N ASP A 299 16.98 15.16 0.79
CA ASP A 299 17.93 15.38 1.90
C ASP A 299 17.38 16.36 2.95
N ARG A 300 16.10 16.24 3.28
CA ARG A 300 15.36 17.17 4.14
C ARG A 300 14.41 16.46 5.10
N ASN A 301 14.24 17.05 6.29
CA ASN A 301 13.35 16.51 7.33
C ASN A 301 12.34 17.56 7.79
N HIS A 302 11.30 17.14 8.54
CA HIS A 302 10.36 18.03 9.25
C HIS A 302 9.53 18.97 8.35
N PHE A 303 9.06 18.45 7.22
CA PHE A 303 8.12 19.13 6.32
C PHE A 303 6.72 18.53 6.45
N TYR A 304 5.73 19.39 6.68
CA TYR A 304 4.32 19.00 6.80
C TYR A 304 3.50 19.60 5.66
N ILE A 305 2.79 18.73 4.94
CA ILE A 305 1.88 19.09 3.85
C ILE A 305 0.47 18.74 4.32
N ASP A 306 -0.38 19.76 4.44
CA ASP A 306 -1.66 19.62 5.15
C ASP A 306 -2.82 20.29 4.40
N GLY A 307 -3.79 19.51 3.92
CA GLY A 307 -5.02 20.08 3.37
C GLY A 307 -4.90 20.68 1.95
N ILE A 308 -3.91 20.27 1.15
CA ILE A 308 -3.71 20.75 -0.23
C ILE A 308 -4.28 19.75 -1.24
N THR A 309 -4.82 20.24 -2.36
CA THR A 309 -5.16 19.39 -3.51
C THR A 309 -4.03 19.41 -4.54
N PHE A 310 -3.58 18.23 -4.96
CA PHE A 310 -2.65 18.00 -6.06
C PHE A 310 -3.41 17.42 -7.25
N SER A 311 -3.32 18.04 -8.42
CA SER A 311 -4.05 17.59 -9.60
C SER A 311 -3.23 17.62 -10.88
N HIS A 312 -3.41 16.61 -11.73
CA HIS A 312 -2.81 16.54 -13.07
C HIS A 312 -1.27 16.70 -13.09
N TYR A 313 -0.57 16.09 -12.14
CA TYR A 313 0.88 15.88 -12.22
C TYR A 313 1.19 14.57 -12.95
N GLY A 314 2.22 14.58 -13.80
CA GLY A 314 2.54 13.39 -14.60
C GLY A 314 3.30 13.65 -15.90
N ALA A 315 4.16 14.67 -15.98
CA ALA A 315 5.08 14.84 -17.11
C ALA A 315 6.40 14.09 -16.87
N LYS A 316 7.13 13.69 -17.92
CA LYS A 316 8.43 12.99 -17.84
C LYS A 316 8.37 11.62 -17.11
N ASP A 317 9.51 10.91 -17.12
CA ASP A 317 9.69 9.66 -16.39
C ASP A 317 9.54 9.82 -14.87
N TYR A 318 9.14 8.73 -14.21
CA TYR A 318 9.10 8.61 -12.75
C TYR A 318 8.21 9.67 -12.07
N SER A 319 7.01 9.88 -12.61
CA SER A 319 6.16 10.97 -12.17
C SER A 319 5.37 10.70 -10.90
N ARG A 320 5.41 11.66 -9.97
CA ARG A 320 4.83 11.60 -8.62
C ARG A 320 4.31 12.98 -8.26
N SER A 321 3.24 13.14 -7.51
CA SER A 321 2.85 14.48 -7.02
C SER A 321 3.85 15.00 -5.98
N ILE A 322 4.33 14.12 -5.10
CA ILE A 322 5.35 14.42 -4.08
C ILE A 322 6.43 13.34 -4.14
N ILE A 323 7.70 13.76 -4.17
CA ILE A 323 8.86 12.86 -4.10
C ILE A 323 9.56 13.07 -2.77
N LEU A 324 9.80 11.97 -2.05
CA LEU A 324 10.61 11.92 -0.82
C LEU A 324 11.86 11.08 -1.10
N ASN A 325 13.02 11.69 -0.92
CA ASN A 325 14.30 11.05 -1.18
C ASN A 325 15.32 11.44 -0.10
N ASN A 326 15.74 10.45 0.70
CA ASN A 326 16.55 10.67 1.90
C ASN A 326 15.92 11.72 2.84
N ALA A 327 14.61 11.57 3.10
CA ALA A 327 13.80 12.55 3.82
C ALA A 327 13.04 11.92 4.99
N SER A 328 13.13 12.50 6.19
CA SER A 328 12.55 11.93 7.41
C SER A 328 11.61 12.90 8.14
N ASP A 329 10.76 12.38 9.02
CA ASP A 329 9.81 13.19 9.80
C ASP A 329 8.87 14.02 8.91
N ILE A 330 8.36 13.39 7.85
CA ILE A 330 7.46 14.00 6.88
C ILE A 330 6.02 13.66 7.25
N VAL A 331 5.13 14.64 7.18
CA VAL A 331 3.68 14.44 7.36
C VAL A 331 2.98 14.90 6.09
N ILE A 332 2.18 14.03 5.50
CA ILE A 332 1.28 14.34 4.38
C ILE A 332 -0.13 13.96 4.82
N GLN A 333 -0.95 14.97 5.12
CA GLN A 333 -2.26 14.73 5.69
C GLN A 333 -3.38 15.60 5.11
N LYS A 334 -4.61 15.09 5.15
CA LYS A 334 -5.82 15.83 4.72
C LYS A 334 -5.76 16.33 3.28
N CYS A 335 -4.82 15.83 2.49
CA CYS A 335 -4.60 16.22 1.10
C CYS A 335 -5.52 15.45 0.16
N ARG A 336 -5.68 15.99 -1.05
CA ARG A 336 -6.41 15.34 -2.15
C ARG A 336 -5.48 15.14 -3.33
N PHE A 337 -5.47 13.96 -3.91
CA PHE A 337 -4.67 13.61 -5.09
C PHE A 337 -5.60 13.19 -6.20
N HIS A 338 -5.80 14.07 -7.18
CA HIS A 338 -6.77 13.87 -8.26
C HIS A 338 -6.09 13.73 -9.62
N TYR A 339 -6.27 12.59 -10.28
CA TYR A 339 -5.86 12.35 -11.66
C TYR A 339 -4.36 12.62 -11.89
N ASN A 340 -3.54 12.17 -10.95
CA ASN A 340 -2.07 12.20 -11.03
C ASN A 340 -1.59 10.80 -11.40
N ASN A 341 -0.46 10.65 -12.10
CA ASN A 341 0.04 9.31 -12.41
C ASN A 341 0.33 8.50 -11.12
N THR A 342 1.04 9.09 -10.17
CA THR A 342 1.20 8.54 -8.82
C THR A 342 1.20 9.67 -7.79
N GLY A 343 0.66 9.41 -6.60
CA GLY A 343 0.59 10.40 -5.53
C GLY A 343 1.94 10.68 -4.91
N ILE A 344 2.49 9.73 -4.16
CA ILE A 344 3.67 9.91 -3.32
C ILE A 344 4.72 8.85 -3.65
N GLY A 345 5.95 9.28 -3.92
CA GLY A 345 7.12 8.42 -4.06
C GLY A 345 8.04 8.53 -2.84
N ILE A 346 8.48 7.39 -2.29
CA ILE A 346 9.39 7.31 -1.14
C ILE A 346 10.59 6.46 -1.54
N LYS A 347 11.81 6.95 -1.28
CA LYS A 347 13.05 6.26 -1.66
C LYS A 347 14.21 6.53 -0.71
N ARG A 348 15.18 5.62 -0.68
CA ARG A 348 16.41 5.67 0.14
C ARG A 348 16.10 5.71 1.64
N ASN A 349 16.86 6.50 2.39
CA ASN A 349 16.78 6.58 3.84
C ASN A 349 15.69 7.56 4.29
N CYS A 350 14.43 7.25 3.95
CA CYS A 350 13.28 8.01 4.44
C CYS A 350 12.70 7.38 5.72
N ASN A 351 12.70 8.10 6.84
CA ASN A 351 12.25 7.57 8.12
C ASN A 351 11.04 8.33 8.68
N ARG A 352 10.19 7.65 9.45
CA ARG A 352 9.08 8.29 10.18
C ARG A 352 8.12 9.11 9.31
N VAL A 353 7.90 8.69 8.05
CA VAL A 353 6.94 9.31 7.13
C VAL A 353 5.51 8.92 7.52
N VAL A 354 4.61 9.89 7.57
CA VAL A 354 3.18 9.68 7.87
C VAL A 354 2.33 10.16 6.71
N VAL A 355 1.52 9.25 6.15
CA VAL A 355 0.52 9.56 5.11
C VAL A 355 -0.86 9.25 5.67
N GLN A 356 -1.62 10.27 6.08
CA GLN A 356 -2.88 10.05 6.77
C GLN A 356 -4.04 10.93 6.33
N ASP A 357 -5.26 10.43 6.47
CA ASP A 357 -6.48 11.23 6.27
C ASP A 357 -6.56 11.86 4.86
N ASN A 358 -5.89 11.29 3.86
CA ASN A 358 -5.88 11.79 2.49
C ASN A 358 -6.95 11.12 1.63
N VAL A 359 -7.29 11.77 0.51
CA VAL A 359 -8.14 11.20 -0.54
C VAL A 359 -7.36 11.09 -1.84
N CYS A 360 -7.39 9.91 -2.47
CA CYS A 360 -6.85 9.71 -3.82
C CYS A 360 -7.96 9.25 -4.76
N LEU A 361 -8.03 9.89 -5.93
CA LEU A 361 -9.01 9.64 -6.97
C LEU A 361 -8.33 9.61 -8.34
N ASP A 362 -8.54 8.53 -9.07
CA ASP A 362 -8.23 8.45 -10.50
C ASP A 362 -9.40 7.80 -11.28
N ASP A 363 -9.19 7.52 -12.56
CA ASP A 363 -10.14 6.89 -13.50
C ASP A 363 -9.45 5.79 -14.34
N THR A 364 -8.29 5.30 -13.88
CA THR A 364 -7.56 4.20 -14.53
C THR A 364 -8.04 2.81 -14.08
N ALA A 365 -8.92 2.70 -13.09
CA ALA A 365 -9.50 1.40 -12.69
C ALA A 365 -10.34 0.75 -13.80
N ASP A 366 -10.91 1.56 -14.70
CA ASP A 366 -11.73 1.12 -15.82
C ASP A 366 -10.93 0.87 -17.10
N TRP A 367 -9.60 0.99 -17.04
CA TRP A 367 -8.72 0.70 -18.17
C TRP A 367 -8.70 -0.80 -18.48
N HIS A 368 -8.57 -1.14 -19.76
CA HIS A 368 -8.44 -2.54 -20.17
C HIS A 368 -7.16 -3.14 -19.60
N PHE A 369 -7.33 -4.18 -18.78
CA PHE A 369 -6.29 -4.75 -17.94
C PHE A 369 -5.11 -5.30 -18.74
N GLY A 370 -5.35 -6.28 -19.60
CA GLY A 370 -4.33 -6.98 -20.39
C GLY A 370 -3.62 -6.08 -21.39
N TYR A 371 -4.35 -5.14 -22.00
CA TYR A 371 -3.73 -4.11 -22.84
C TYR A 371 -2.75 -3.25 -22.03
N THR A 372 -3.18 -2.76 -20.86
CA THR A 372 -2.35 -1.93 -19.99
C THR A 372 -1.11 -2.70 -19.49
N LYS A 373 -1.27 -3.98 -19.12
CA LYS A 373 -0.18 -4.84 -18.63
C LYS A 373 0.84 -5.27 -19.70
N SER A 374 0.46 -5.40 -20.97
CA SER A 374 1.32 -6.05 -21.98
C SER A 374 1.70 -5.17 -23.18
N ALA A 375 0.80 -4.30 -23.64
CA ALA A 375 1.01 -3.42 -24.78
C ALA A 375 1.21 -1.95 -24.36
N GLY A 376 0.72 -1.58 -23.17
CA GLY A 376 0.91 -0.28 -22.54
C GLY A 376 2.33 -0.07 -21.99
N SER A 377 3.38 -0.44 -22.74
CA SER A 377 4.79 -0.31 -22.31
C SER A 377 5.19 1.12 -21.90
N LEU A 378 4.41 2.12 -22.32
CA LEU A 378 4.55 3.53 -21.91
C LEU A 378 3.94 3.86 -20.53
N TYR A 379 3.17 2.96 -19.93
CA TYR A 379 2.32 3.22 -18.76
C TYR A 379 2.66 2.42 -17.53
N HIS A 380 3.19 1.21 -17.71
CA HIS A 380 3.40 0.24 -16.65
C HIS A 380 4.12 0.88 -15.43
N SER A 381 5.22 1.61 -15.63
CA SER A 381 5.95 2.25 -14.52
C SER A 381 5.31 3.52 -13.94
N GLU A 382 4.23 4.03 -14.53
CA GLU A 382 3.68 5.36 -14.22
C GLU A 382 2.33 5.29 -13.49
N VAL A 383 1.44 4.38 -13.90
CA VAL A 383 0.07 4.28 -13.37
C VAL A 383 -0.19 3.01 -12.55
N GLU A 384 0.61 1.96 -12.75
CA GLU A 384 0.54 0.70 -11.99
C GLU A 384 1.14 0.85 -10.58
N THR A 385 1.78 1.98 -10.26
CA THR A 385 2.46 2.09 -8.96
C THR A 385 1.53 2.61 -7.84
N GLY A 386 0.35 3.14 -8.20
CA GLY A 386 -0.73 3.47 -7.26
C GLY A 386 -0.61 4.80 -6.51
N PHE A 387 -1.22 4.92 -5.32
CA PHE A 387 -1.25 6.16 -4.55
C PHE A 387 0.08 6.46 -3.86
N VAL A 388 0.63 5.49 -3.12
CA VAL A 388 1.93 5.60 -2.45
C VAL A 388 2.85 4.49 -2.91
N THR A 389 4.10 4.85 -3.21
CA THR A 389 5.13 3.95 -3.70
C THR A 389 6.38 4.02 -2.85
N ILE A 390 6.90 2.87 -2.41
CA ILE A 390 8.22 2.74 -1.79
C ILE A 390 9.13 2.05 -2.80
N ASN A 391 9.92 2.85 -3.49
CA ASN A 391 10.77 2.38 -4.58
C ASN A 391 12.20 2.09 -4.09
N GLY A 392 12.83 1.06 -4.66
CA GLY A 392 14.22 0.75 -4.37
C GLY A 392 15.23 1.69 -5.05
N PRO A 393 16.45 1.83 -4.49
CA PRO A 393 16.85 1.40 -3.15
C PRO A 393 16.12 2.17 -2.04
N TYR A 394 15.70 1.47 -0.98
CA TYR A 394 15.09 2.04 0.22
C TYR A 394 15.72 1.39 1.46
N SER A 395 16.11 2.20 2.43
CA SER A 395 16.81 1.80 3.66
C SER A 395 16.18 2.42 4.92
N GLY A 396 14.99 3.02 4.78
CA GLY A 396 14.32 3.76 5.82
C GLY A 396 13.43 2.89 6.72
N ARG A 397 12.84 3.50 7.75
CA ARG A 397 12.04 2.82 8.77
C ARG A 397 10.91 3.68 9.32
N GLY A 398 9.78 3.06 9.67
CA GLY A 398 8.67 3.70 10.40
C GLY A 398 7.70 4.49 9.51
N VAL A 399 7.43 4.01 8.29
CA VAL A 399 6.39 4.57 7.42
C VAL A 399 5.02 4.17 7.95
N VAL A 400 4.11 5.13 8.11
CA VAL A 400 2.74 4.91 8.57
C VAL A 400 1.76 5.46 7.56
N ILE A 401 0.88 4.61 7.04
CA ILE A 401 -0.16 4.95 6.06
C ILE A 401 -1.52 4.59 6.67
N ARG A 402 -2.32 5.59 7.06
CA ARG A 402 -3.58 5.34 7.77
C ARG A 402 -4.74 6.25 7.42
N ARG A 403 -5.97 5.73 7.54
CA ARG A 403 -7.21 6.52 7.36
C ARG A 403 -7.31 7.25 6.02
N ASN A 404 -6.64 6.75 4.99
CA ASN A 404 -6.77 7.29 3.64
C ASN A 404 -7.98 6.67 2.92
N ALA A 405 -8.60 7.43 2.02
CA ALA A 405 -9.65 6.95 1.12
C ALA A 405 -9.14 6.96 -0.33
N VAL A 406 -9.10 5.81 -0.97
CA VAL A 406 -8.44 5.61 -2.27
C VAL A 406 -9.38 4.92 -3.23
N ARG A 407 -9.53 5.45 -4.47
CA ARG A 407 -10.33 4.81 -5.51
C ARG A 407 -9.92 5.15 -6.94
N GLY A 408 -10.29 4.28 -7.87
CA GLY A 408 -10.20 4.52 -9.31
C GLY A 408 -8.81 4.35 -9.91
N LEU A 409 -7.88 3.71 -9.18
CA LEU A 409 -6.53 3.47 -9.65
C LEU A 409 -6.39 2.11 -10.34
N PHE A 410 -5.32 1.96 -11.12
CA PHE A 410 -4.98 0.66 -11.69
C PHE A 410 -4.54 -0.29 -10.57
N ASP A 411 -3.51 0.09 -9.81
CA ASP A 411 -3.16 -0.52 -8.52
C ASP A 411 -3.33 0.48 -7.39
N GLY A 412 -3.61 -0.01 -6.19
CA GLY A 412 -3.81 0.86 -5.04
C GLY A 412 -2.51 1.42 -4.47
N PHE A 413 -1.51 0.56 -4.21
CA PHE A 413 -0.26 0.92 -3.53
C PHE A 413 0.88 -0.04 -3.89
N GLY A 414 2.12 0.46 -4.02
CA GLY A 414 3.32 -0.38 -4.19
C GLY A 414 4.33 -0.14 -3.05
N LEU A 415 4.28 -0.94 -1.99
CA LEU A 415 4.91 -0.59 -0.71
C LEU A 415 6.18 -1.36 -0.35
N ALA A 416 6.62 -2.32 -1.16
CA ALA A 416 7.84 -3.07 -0.89
C ALA A 416 8.94 -2.76 -1.93
N PRO A 417 10.15 -2.37 -1.48
CA PRO A 417 11.21 -1.97 -2.39
C PRO A 417 11.93 -3.17 -3.01
N VAL A 418 12.35 -3.00 -4.26
CA VAL A 418 13.36 -3.82 -4.95
C VAL A 418 14.32 -2.90 -5.72
N PRO A 419 15.64 -3.16 -5.72
CA PRO A 419 16.36 -4.23 -5.03
C PRO A 419 16.52 -3.98 -3.51
N TYR A 420 17.03 -4.97 -2.79
CA TYR A 420 17.43 -4.82 -1.39
C TYR A 420 18.49 -3.73 -1.22
N ALA A 421 18.37 -2.94 -0.16
CA ALA A 421 19.31 -1.85 0.13
C ALA A 421 19.72 -1.78 1.61
N GLY A 422 19.75 -2.93 2.30
CA GLY A 422 20.30 -3.00 3.66
C GLY A 422 19.32 -2.70 4.80
N THR A 423 18.02 -2.58 4.53
CA THR A 423 17.02 -2.37 5.59
C THR A 423 16.99 -3.55 6.55
N ARG A 424 17.27 -3.32 7.85
CA ARG A 424 17.13 -4.36 8.89
C ARG A 424 15.66 -4.76 9.06
N THR A 425 14.82 -3.82 9.51
CA THR A 425 13.35 -3.92 9.42
C THR A 425 12.78 -2.57 9.00
N ALA A 426 11.68 -2.58 8.26
CA ALA A 426 11.06 -1.36 7.74
C ALA A 426 10.04 -0.77 8.72
N GLU A 427 9.45 -1.58 9.60
CA GLU A 427 8.41 -1.16 10.57
C GLU A 427 7.28 -0.37 9.91
N LEU A 428 6.78 -0.89 8.79
CA LEU A 428 5.72 -0.26 8.02
C LEU A 428 4.36 -0.60 8.62
N ASP A 429 3.55 0.43 8.84
CA ASP A 429 2.15 0.30 9.28
C ASP A 429 1.21 0.77 8.18
N PHE A 430 0.27 -0.10 7.82
CA PHE A 430 -0.78 0.20 6.86
C PHE A 430 -2.14 -0.16 7.47
N TYR A 431 -2.90 0.84 7.93
CA TYR A 431 -4.12 0.56 8.70
C TYR A 431 -5.25 1.56 8.62
N ASP A 432 -6.48 1.08 8.89
CA ASP A 432 -7.71 1.88 8.87
C ASP A 432 -7.93 2.62 7.53
N ASN A 433 -7.33 2.16 6.42
CA ASN A 433 -7.54 2.73 5.09
C ASN A 433 -8.80 2.16 4.45
N ARG A 434 -9.45 2.95 3.59
CA ARG A 434 -10.56 2.53 2.74
C ARG A 434 -10.13 2.58 1.28
N ILE A 435 -10.02 1.42 0.66
CA ILE A 435 -9.56 1.26 -0.72
C ILE A 435 -10.69 0.62 -1.51
N PHE A 436 -11.12 1.24 -2.59
CA PHE A 436 -12.22 0.66 -3.35
C PHE A 436 -12.16 0.97 -4.83
N HIS A 437 -12.64 0.04 -5.66
CA HIS A 437 -12.68 0.18 -7.11
C HIS A 437 -11.27 0.40 -7.68
N VAL A 438 -10.50 -0.68 -7.72
CA VAL A 438 -9.13 -0.76 -8.24
C VAL A 438 -9.08 -1.80 -9.36
N ALA A 439 -8.26 -1.64 -10.40
CA ALA A 439 -8.22 -2.60 -11.50
C ALA A 439 -7.57 -3.93 -11.12
N ASP A 440 -6.35 -3.89 -10.57
CA ASP A 440 -5.52 -5.06 -10.27
C ASP A 440 -5.46 -5.36 -8.77
N ASP A 441 -4.41 -4.93 -8.05
CA ASP A 441 -4.18 -5.21 -6.64
C ASP A 441 -4.54 -4.01 -5.74
N PHE A 442 -5.18 -4.25 -4.59
CA PHE A 442 -5.36 -3.18 -3.59
C PHE A 442 -4.04 -2.65 -3.08
N MET A 443 -3.05 -3.53 -2.95
CA MET A 443 -1.69 -3.17 -2.62
C MET A 443 -0.73 -4.30 -3.00
N GLU A 444 0.49 -3.94 -3.36
CA GLU A 444 1.60 -4.83 -3.57
C GLU A 444 2.65 -4.63 -2.48
N ILE A 445 3.05 -5.74 -1.85
CA ILE A 445 4.28 -5.81 -1.06
C ILE A 445 5.25 -6.80 -1.68
N ASP A 446 5.38 -6.68 -3.01
CA ASP A 446 6.17 -7.54 -3.89
C ASP A 446 7.64 -7.10 -3.87
N GLY A 447 8.28 -7.30 -2.72
CA GLY A 447 9.66 -6.92 -2.45
C GLY A 447 10.06 -7.16 -1.01
N TYR A 448 11.07 -6.45 -0.51
CA TYR A 448 11.59 -6.62 0.84
C TYR A 448 10.64 -6.10 1.92
N ALA A 449 9.85 -7.02 2.50
CA ALA A 449 8.75 -6.74 3.42
C ALA A 449 9.10 -7.07 4.88
N ARG A 450 10.22 -6.54 5.39
CA ARG A 450 10.75 -6.87 6.72
C ARG A 450 9.97 -6.16 7.85
N ASN A 451 9.17 -6.91 8.61
CA ASN A 451 8.29 -6.45 9.69
C ASN A 451 7.19 -5.45 9.24
N TYR A 452 6.39 -5.88 8.26
CA TYR A 452 5.25 -5.11 7.75
C TYR A 452 3.98 -5.46 8.53
N ARG A 453 3.17 -4.46 8.87
CA ARG A 453 1.91 -4.60 9.61
C ARG A 453 0.77 -4.00 8.79
N ILE A 454 -0.11 -4.84 8.27
CA ILE A 454 -1.26 -4.47 7.45
C ILE A 454 -2.52 -4.85 8.22
N PHE A 455 -3.25 -3.87 8.76
CA PHE A 455 -4.35 -4.18 9.67
C PHE A 455 -5.56 -3.26 9.62
N ARG A 456 -6.75 -3.80 9.92
CA ARG A 456 -8.02 -3.03 10.00
C ARG A 456 -8.38 -2.22 8.76
N ASN A 457 -7.90 -2.62 7.58
CA ASN A 457 -8.27 -1.95 6.33
C ASN A 457 -9.60 -2.48 5.80
N ASP A 458 -10.30 -1.62 5.06
CA ASP A 458 -11.53 -1.93 4.33
C ASP A 458 -11.27 -1.81 2.83
N MET A 459 -11.10 -2.95 2.17
CA MET A 459 -10.68 -3.05 0.78
C MET A 459 -11.79 -3.73 -0.03
N ARG A 460 -12.26 -3.09 -1.10
CA ARG A 460 -13.46 -3.54 -1.84
C ARG A 460 -13.30 -3.40 -3.35
N GLU A 461 -13.72 -4.39 -4.12
CA GLU A 461 -13.83 -4.25 -5.59
C GLU A 461 -12.45 -4.08 -6.28
N SER A 462 -11.82 -5.21 -6.58
CA SER A 462 -10.57 -5.31 -7.36
C SER A 462 -10.53 -6.60 -8.17
N LEU A 463 -9.53 -6.81 -9.03
CA LEU A 463 -9.23 -8.16 -9.54
C LEU A 463 -8.65 -9.02 -8.40
N SER A 464 -7.57 -8.54 -7.77
CA SER A 464 -6.81 -9.23 -6.74
C SER A 464 -6.69 -8.38 -5.48
N GLY A 465 -6.57 -9.02 -4.31
CA GLY A 465 -6.50 -8.30 -3.04
C GLY A 465 -5.10 -7.78 -2.70
N ILE A 466 -4.47 -8.34 -1.67
CA ILE A 466 -3.10 -7.99 -1.26
C ILE A 466 -2.10 -8.89 -2.00
N SER A 467 -1.16 -8.29 -2.74
CA SER A 467 -0.06 -9.02 -3.39
C SER A 467 1.11 -9.29 -2.45
N LEU A 468 1.55 -10.55 -2.49
CA LEU A 468 2.58 -11.19 -1.71
C LEU A 468 3.53 -11.97 -2.65
N ALA A 469 3.77 -11.44 -3.85
CA ALA A 469 4.34 -12.11 -5.01
C ALA A 469 5.68 -11.49 -5.48
N GLN A 470 6.70 -11.34 -4.63
CA GLN A 470 6.98 -12.02 -3.36
C GLN A 470 7.11 -11.04 -2.19
N ALA A 471 6.50 -11.34 -1.05
CA ALA A 471 6.79 -10.62 0.21
C ALA A 471 8.07 -11.13 0.88
N LEU A 472 9.23 -10.64 0.44
CA LEU A 472 10.56 -11.15 0.79
C LEU A 472 10.90 -10.95 2.27
N ASP A 473 11.62 -11.93 2.84
CA ASP A 473 12.16 -12.03 4.20
C ASP A 473 11.16 -12.05 5.37
N GLY A 474 10.12 -11.21 5.33
CA GLY A 474 9.15 -11.06 6.43
C GLY A 474 9.81 -10.67 7.77
N PRO A 475 9.12 -10.82 8.91
CA PRO A 475 7.73 -11.24 9.00
C PRO A 475 6.76 -10.20 8.42
N VAL A 476 5.62 -10.68 7.94
CA VAL A 476 4.48 -9.84 7.54
C VAL A 476 3.26 -10.23 8.35
N TRP A 477 2.58 -9.22 8.92
CA TRP A 477 1.39 -9.37 9.74
C TRP A 477 0.19 -8.79 9.03
N ILE A 478 -0.80 -9.63 8.72
CA ILE A 478 -2.02 -9.26 8.03
C ILE A 478 -3.17 -9.53 9.00
N VAL A 479 -3.69 -8.47 9.63
CA VAL A 479 -4.52 -8.60 10.83
C VAL A 479 -5.84 -7.83 10.71
N ARG A 480 -6.99 -8.48 10.91
CA ARG A 480 -8.30 -7.78 10.97
C ARG A 480 -8.68 -6.97 9.71
N ASN A 481 -8.19 -7.34 8.53
CA ASN A 481 -8.60 -6.67 7.29
C ASN A 481 -9.92 -7.24 6.75
N ARG A 482 -10.73 -6.39 6.13
CA ARG A 482 -11.88 -6.79 5.31
C ARG A 482 -11.50 -6.65 3.84
N ILE A 483 -11.51 -7.76 3.11
CA ILE A 483 -11.13 -7.82 1.70
C ILE A 483 -12.30 -8.40 0.92
N ILE A 484 -13.05 -7.52 0.27
CA ILE A 484 -14.37 -7.83 -0.25
C ILE A 484 -14.41 -7.65 -1.77
N ASP A 485 -15.13 -8.52 -2.47
CA ASP A 485 -15.42 -8.37 -3.90
C ASP A 485 -14.18 -8.35 -4.82
N CYS A 486 -13.11 -9.09 -4.47
CA CYS A 486 -12.09 -9.42 -5.45
C CYS A 486 -12.70 -10.27 -6.57
N GLY A 487 -12.43 -9.95 -7.83
CA GLY A 487 -13.09 -10.54 -9.00
C GLY A 487 -14.26 -9.71 -9.54
N ILE A 488 -14.59 -8.57 -8.91
CA ILE A 488 -15.64 -7.64 -9.35
C ILE A 488 -14.96 -6.33 -9.79
N ALA A 489 -14.11 -6.35 -10.81
CA ALA A 489 -13.48 -5.13 -11.34
C ALA A 489 -13.60 -5.13 -12.86
N LYS A 490 -13.38 -3.97 -13.51
CA LYS A 490 -13.47 -3.90 -14.98
C LYS A 490 -12.55 -4.91 -15.68
N ALA A 491 -11.39 -5.14 -15.08
CA ALA A 491 -10.42 -6.14 -15.50
C ALA A 491 -11.03 -7.55 -15.65
N THR A 492 -11.91 -7.96 -14.73
CA THR A 492 -12.49 -9.31 -14.71
C THR A 492 -13.65 -9.44 -15.68
N GLU A 493 -14.38 -8.34 -15.96
CA GLU A 493 -15.46 -8.32 -16.96
C GLU A 493 -14.95 -8.58 -18.38
N LEU A 494 -13.77 -8.03 -18.71
CA LEU A 494 -13.21 -8.11 -20.07
C LEU A 494 -12.44 -9.42 -20.33
N GLU A 495 -11.73 -9.92 -19.32
CA GLU A 495 -10.78 -11.04 -19.49
C GLU A 495 -11.17 -12.32 -18.71
N ALA A 496 -12.26 -12.27 -17.93
CA ALA A 496 -12.79 -13.39 -17.15
C ALA A 496 -11.78 -14.01 -16.17
N TYR A 497 -10.86 -13.20 -15.63
CA TYR A 497 -9.97 -13.65 -14.56
C TYR A 497 -10.73 -13.82 -13.24
N PRO A 498 -10.58 -14.96 -12.54
CA PRO A 498 -11.21 -15.15 -11.24
C PRO A 498 -10.49 -14.32 -10.18
N GLY A 499 -11.26 -13.69 -9.31
CA GLY A 499 -10.71 -12.92 -8.19
C GLY A 499 -10.26 -13.77 -7.01
N TYR A 500 -9.31 -13.23 -6.25
CA TYR A 500 -8.84 -13.81 -5.00
C TYR A 500 -8.26 -12.72 -4.07
N PRO A 501 -8.45 -12.84 -2.74
CA PRO A 501 -8.09 -11.79 -1.78
C PRO A 501 -6.59 -11.67 -1.50
N PHE A 502 -5.80 -12.69 -1.85
CA PHE A 502 -4.37 -12.71 -1.61
C PHE A 502 -3.65 -13.27 -2.83
N LYS A 503 -2.80 -12.44 -3.43
CA LYS A 503 -2.02 -12.79 -4.61
C LYS A 503 -0.68 -13.33 -4.18
N THR A 504 -0.54 -14.65 -4.18
CA THR A 504 0.62 -15.34 -3.59
C THR A 504 1.56 -15.96 -4.62
N ASN A 505 1.48 -15.56 -5.89
CA ASN A 505 2.22 -16.13 -7.02
C ASN A 505 3.66 -15.62 -7.10
N GLY A 506 4.57 -16.22 -6.34
CA GLY A 506 5.96 -15.77 -6.21
C GLY A 506 6.97 -16.24 -7.25
N GLY A 507 6.60 -16.90 -8.35
CA GLY A 507 7.58 -17.38 -9.34
C GLY A 507 8.50 -18.53 -8.84
N HIS A 508 9.37 -19.05 -9.72
CA HIS A 508 10.22 -20.22 -9.45
C HIS A 508 11.52 -19.82 -8.73
N GLY A 509 11.68 -20.21 -7.46
CA GLY A 509 12.95 -20.11 -6.73
C GLY A 509 12.76 -20.17 -5.21
N ALA A 510 13.19 -21.26 -4.57
CA ALA A 510 13.10 -21.47 -3.11
C ALA A 510 14.04 -20.56 -2.29
N ASP A 511 15.03 -19.96 -2.95
CA ASP A 511 16.08 -19.15 -2.32
C ASP A 511 15.67 -17.69 -2.12
N VAL A 512 14.61 -17.23 -2.81
CA VAL A 512 14.07 -15.86 -2.76
C VAL A 512 12.60 -15.86 -2.32
N GLY A 513 12.05 -17.01 -1.89
CA GLY A 513 10.62 -17.13 -1.50
C GLY A 513 10.19 -16.15 -0.40
N SER A 514 8.89 -15.85 -0.33
CA SER A 514 8.35 -14.93 0.68
C SER A 514 8.67 -15.39 2.10
N GLY A 515 8.83 -14.44 3.02
CA GLY A 515 9.14 -14.70 4.41
C GLY A 515 8.05 -15.42 5.19
N LYS A 516 8.11 -15.33 6.52
CA LYS A 516 7.00 -15.79 7.37
C LYS A 516 5.86 -14.79 7.31
N ILE A 517 4.64 -15.27 7.05
CA ILE A 517 3.45 -14.42 6.91
C ILE A 517 2.36 -14.93 7.85
N PHE A 518 1.73 -14.00 8.57
CA PHE A 518 0.69 -14.27 9.55
C PHE A 518 -0.62 -13.65 9.10
N PHE A 519 -1.65 -14.47 8.91
CA PHE A 519 -3.02 -14.04 8.63
C PHE A 519 -3.84 -14.26 9.89
N PHE A 520 -4.20 -13.18 10.57
CA PHE A 520 -5.01 -13.24 11.79
C PHE A 520 -6.29 -12.44 11.66
N HIS A 521 -7.43 -13.06 11.98
CA HIS A 521 -8.71 -12.34 12.01
C HIS A 521 -9.09 -11.63 10.71
N ASN A 522 -8.67 -12.05 9.52
CA ASN A 522 -9.12 -11.39 8.29
C ASN A 522 -10.51 -11.90 7.88
N THR A 523 -11.26 -11.08 7.16
CA THR A 523 -12.52 -11.51 6.52
C THR A 523 -12.41 -11.26 5.03
N ALA A 524 -12.43 -12.33 4.24
CA ALA A 524 -12.40 -12.27 2.79
C ALA A 524 -13.65 -12.91 2.19
N SER A 525 -14.32 -12.19 1.29
CA SER A 525 -15.53 -12.65 0.62
C SER A 525 -15.70 -11.98 -0.72
N SER A 526 -16.18 -12.71 -1.74
CA SER A 526 -16.50 -12.12 -3.02
C SER A 526 -17.85 -12.58 -3.54
N ARG A 527 -18.52 -11.70 -4.28
CA ARG A 527 -19.74 -12.00 -5.06
C ARG A 527 -19.43 -12.62 -6.42
N ASP A 528 -18.18 -12.64 -6.88
CA ASP A 528 -17.78 -13.23 -8.15
C ASP A 528 -17.98 -14.76 -8.10
N PRO A 529 -18.86 -15.36 -8.94
CA PRO A 529 -19.15 -16.80 -8.92
C PRO A 529 -17.94 -17.68 -9.29
N ALA A 530 -16.88 -17.11 -9.87
CA ALA A 530 -15.63 -17.78 -10.19
C ALA A 530 -14.58 -17.65 -9.08
N SER A 531 -14.79 -16.77 -8.10
CA SER A 531 -13.80 -16.47 -7.06
C SER A 531 -13.45 -17.66 -6.18
N HIS A 532 -12.20 -17.65 -5.71
CA HIS A 532 -11.67 -18.59 -4.73
C HIS A 532 -11.41 -17.86 -3.42
N ALA A 533 -11.62 -18.51 -2.28
CA ALA A 533 -11.30 -17.88 -1.00
C ALA A 533 -9.79 -17.70 -0.85
N LEU A 534 -9.01 -18.68 -1.29
CA LEU A 534 -7.56 -18.62 -1.46
C LEU A 534 -7.15 -19.32 -2.75
N LEU A 535 -6.28 -18.67 -3.54
CA LEU A 535 -5.71 -19.23 -4.75
C LEU A 535 -4.19 -19.24 -4.67
N VAL A 536 -3.60 -20.42 -4.74
CA VAL A 536 -2.16 -20.64 -4.82
C VAL A 536 -1.81 -21.09 -6.23
N LYS A 537 -1.07 -20.24 -6.95
CA LYS A 537 -0.60 -20.54 -8.31
C LYS A 537 0.73 -21.31 -8.24
N ASN A 538 1.85 -20.60 -8.36
CA ASN A 538 3.19 -21.10 -8.14
C ASN A 538 3.84 -20.24 -7.06
N ALA A 539 4.12 -20.81 -5.90
CA ALA A 539 4.54 -20.03 -4.75
C ALA A 539 5.57 -20.77 -3.89
N SER A 540 6.56 -20.02 -3.41
CA SER A 540 7.48 -20.47 -2.38
C SER A 540 7.44 -19.50 -1.21
N TRP A 541 7.07 -19.99 -0.03
CA TRP A 541 7.07 -19.22 1.22
C TRP A 541 7.86 -19.98 2.28
N LYS A 542 8.44 -19.26 3.25
CA LYS A 542 9.08 -19.90 4.40
C LYS A 542 8.05 -20.54 5.33
N LYS A 543 6.97 -19.82 5.64
CA LYS A 543 5.81 -20.35 6.38
C LYS A 543 4.62 -19.39 6.26
N LEU A 544 3.42 -19.92 6.02
CA LEU A 544 2.17 -19.22 6.29
C LEU A 544 1.57 -19.72 7.61
N THR A 545 1.11 -18.80 8.44
CA THR A 545 0.33 -19.12 9.64
C THR A 545 -1.02 -18.41 9.58
N LEU A 546 -2.10 -19.17 9.66
CA LEU A 546 -3.47 -18.67 9.51
C LEU A 546 -4.29 -19.04 10.74
N ARG A 547 -4.87 -18.04 11.43
CA ARG A 547 -5.74 -18.21 12.61
C ARG A 547 -6.89 -17.21 12.63
N ASN A 548 -8.07 -17.68 13.03
CA ASN A 548 -9.29 -16.89 13.24
C ASN A 548 -9.76 -16.10 12.00
N ASN A 549 -9.43 -16.50 10.77
CA ASN A 549 -9.90 -15.81 9.56
C ASN A 549 -11.22 -16.38 9.04
N ILE A 550 -12.01 -15.55 8.35
CA ILE A 550 -13.15 -15.98 7.53
C ILE A 550 -12.74 -15.95 6.06
N TRP A 551 -12.80 -17.11 5.41
CA TRP A 551 -12.53 -17.32 4.00
C TRP A 551 -13.79 -17.78 3.28
N ILE A 552 -14.28 -16.99 2.33
CA ILE A 552 -15.43 -17.36 1.50
C ILE A 552 -15.05 -17.37 0.03
N GLY A 553 -15.14 -18.53 -0.59
CA GLY A 553 -15.00 -18.69 -2.04
C GLY A 553 -16.34 -19.09 -2.67
N GLN A 554 -16.65 -18.54 -3.84
CA GLN A 554 -17.84 -18.96 -4.57
C GLN A 554 -17.62 -20.25 -5.36
N SER A 555 -16.37 -20.52 -5.75
CA SER A 555 -16.02 -21.77 -6.42
C SER A 555 -15.30 -22.76 -5.53
N HIS A 556 -14.27 -22.31 -4.80
CA HIS A 556 -13.42 -23.16 -3.97
C HIS A 556 -13.04 -22.41 -2.70
N GLY A 557 -12.97 -23.11 -1.57
CA GLY A 557 -12.36 -22.55 -0.36
C GLY A 557 -10.88 -22.27 -0.60
N PHE A 558 -10.14 -23.28 -1.00
CA PHE A 558 -8.72 -23.20 -1.30
C PHE A 558 -8.43 -23.97 -2.59
N LEU A 559 -7.77 -23.31 -3.54
CA LEU A 559 -7.33 -23.90 -4.79
C LEU A 559 -5.82 -23.74 -4.91
N SER A 560 -5.09 -24.84 -5.09
CA SER A 560 -3.68 -24.82 -5.48
C SER A 560 -3.46 -25.46 -6.85
N TRP A 561 -2.62 -24.83 -7.67
CA TRP A 561 -2.16 -25.38 -8.95
C TRP A 561 -1.05 -26.43 -8.80
N THR A 562 -0.47 -26.56 -7.61
CA THR A 562 0.57 -27.55 -7.27
C THR A 562 0.14 -28.43 -6.10
N LYS A 563 0.69 -29.65 -6.03
CA LYS A 563 0.57 -30.53 -4.86
C LYS A 563 1.66 -30.25 -3.82
N ASP A 564 2.83 -29.85 -4.30
CA ASP A 564 3.94 -29.44 -3.45
C ASP A 564 3.69 -28.01 -2.97
N LEU A 565 3.25 -27.90 -1.72
CA LEU A 565 2.99 -26.63 -1.06
C LEU A 565 4.13 -26.28 -0.11
N SER A 566 4.40 -24.99 -0.02
CA SER A 566 5.26 -24.46 1.04
C SER A 566 4.63 -24.69 2.42
N PRO A 567 5.42 -24.65 3.51
CA PRO A 567 4.91 -24.87 4.85
C PRO A 567 3.72 -23.95 5.18
N ILE A 568 2.59 -24.56 5.53
CA ILE A 568 1.38 -23.88 5.98
C ILE A 568 0.99 -24.47 7.32
N ASP A 569 0.64 -23.59 8.24
CA ASP A 569 0.12 -23.89 9.56
C ASP A 569 -1.24 -23.22 9.70
N TRP A 570 -2.31 -23.99 9.50
CA TRP A 570 -3.65 -23.46 9.30
C TRP A 570 -4.66 -24.15 10.21
N ASP A 571 -5.28 -23.37 11.09
CA ASP A 571 -6.27 -23.87 12.05
C ASP A 571 -7.18 -22.73 12.54
N TYR A 572 -8.28 -23.04 13.24
CA TYR A 572 -9.22 -22.06 13.83
C TYR A 572 -9.81 -21.02 12.86
N ASP A 573 -9.74 -21.28 11.55
CA ASP A 573 -10.35 -20.44 10.53
C ASP A 573 -11.73 -20.98 10.14
N ASN A 574 -12.61 -20.09 9.68
CA ASN A 574 -13.79 -20.48 8.91
C ASN A 574 -13.42 -20.55 7.42
N LEU A 575 -13.42 -21.74 6.85
CA LEU A 575 -13.24 -21.96 5.42
C LEU A 575 -14.54 -22.43 4.79
N TYR A 576 -15.16 -21.58 3.96
CA TYR A 576 -16.46 -21.84 3.38
C TYR A 576 -16.44 -21.71 1.85
N SER A 577 -17.11 -22.65 1.18
CA SER A 577 -17.31 -22.67 -0.27
C SER A 577 -18.77 -22.87 -0.59
N THR A 578 -19.36 -22.00 -1.43
CA THR A 578 -20.79 -22.13 -1.80
C THR A 578 -21.07 -23.32 -2.72
N LYS A 579 -20.05 -23.82 -3.45
CA LYS A 579 -20.15 -25.04 -4.29
C LYS A 579 -19.71 -26.32 -3.57
N GLY A 580 -19.35 -26.24 -2.28
CA GLY A 580 -19.04 -27.42 -1.46
C GLY A 580 -17.66 -28.06 -1.66
N VAL A 581 -16.76 -27.45 -2.43
CA VAL A 581 -15.35 -27.87 -2.50
C VAL A 581 -14.53 -27.00 -1.56
N LEU A 582 -14.05 -27.58 -0.46
CA LEU A 582 -13.22 -26.86 0.51
C LEU A 582 -11.79 -26.72 0.01
N LEU A 583 -11.13 -27.84 -0.33
CA LEU A 583 -9.77 -27.81 -0.87
C LEU A 583 -9.71 -28.55 -2.22
N GLN A 584 -8.91 -27.99 -3.13
CA GLN A 584 -8.43 -28.66 -4.33
C GLN A 584 -6.91 -28.48 -4.45
N PHE A 585 -6.16 -29.58 -4.54
CA PHE A 585 -4.75 -29.58 -4.93
C PHE A 585 -4.60 -30.24 -6.29
N GLY A 586 -3.93 -29.59 -7.25
CA GLY A 586 -3.56 -30.25 -8.50
C GLY A 586 -3.45 -29.31 -9.69
N ASN A 587 -3.28 -29.87 -10.88
CA ASN A 587 -2.86 -29.12 -12.06
C ASN A 587 -4.08 -28.55 -12.82
N ARG A 588 -4.09 -27.21 -13.03
CA ARG A 588 -5.09 -26.52 -13.88
C ARG A 588 -5.23 -27.13 -15.29
N GLY A 589 -4.17 -27.71 -15.83
CA GLY A 589 -4.13 -28.33 -17.16
C GLY A 589 -4.51 -29.81 -17.20
N ASN A 590 -4.70 -30.48 -16.06
CA ASN A 590 -5.11 -31.88 -16.04
C ASN A 590 -5.93 -32.22 -14.78
N VAL A 591 -7.24 -32.07 -14.89
CA VAL A 591 -8.21 -32.29 -13.81
C VAL A 591 -8.21 -33.71 -13.23
N SER A 592 -7.73 -34.70 -13.98
CA SER A 592 -7.63 -36.09 -13.49
C SER A 592 -6.58 -36.27 -12.40
N LEU A 593 -5.65 -35.31 -12.26
CA LEU A 593 -4.61 -35.33 -11.24
C LEU A 593 -5.03 -34.60 -9.96
N ASN A 594 -6.21 -34.00 -9.92
CA ASN A 594 -6.65 -33.19 -8.78
C ASN A 594 -7.08 -34.06 -7.60
N THR A 595 -6.71 -33.63 -6.41
CA THR A 595 -7.19 -34.15 -5.12
C THR A 595 -8.19 -33.16 -4.55
N TYR A 596 -9.34 -33.65 -4.09
CA TYR A 596 -10.44 -32.84 -3.56
C TYR A 596 -10.73 -33.23 -2.12
N TYR A 597 -11.04 -32.24 -1.29
CA TYR A 597 -11.56 -32.42 0.06
C TYR A 597 -12.85 -31.64 0.19
N LYS A 598 -13.91 -32.34 0.61
CA LYS A 598 -15.28 -31.83 0.64
C LYS A 598 -15.71 -31.33 2.02
N ASP A 599 -15.09 -31.83 3.08
CA ASP A 599 -15.37 -31.43 4.46
C ASP A 599 -14.09 -31.34 5.30
N LEU A 600 -14.21 -30.75 6.50
CA LEU A 600 -13.07 -30.54 7.40
C LEU A 600 -12.43 -31.84 7.87
N LYS A 601 -13.19 -32.95 7.96
CA LYS A 601 -12.65 -34.24 8.37
C LYS A 601 -11.72 -34.79 7.29
N GLU A 602 -12.12 -34.69 6.03
CA GLU A 602 -11.26 -35.04 4.91
C GLU A 602 -10.02 -34.14 4.88
N VAL A 603 -10.19 -32.82 5.05
CA VAL A 603 -9.07 -31.86 5.08
C VAL A 603 -8.05 -32.24 6.16
N PHE A 604 -8.50 -32.43 7.40
CA PHE A 604 -7.63 -32.79 8.51
C PHE A 604 -6.92 -34.13 8.27
N ASN A 605 -7.65 -35.17 7.86
CA ASN A 605 -7.04 -36.47 7.59
C ASN A 605 -6.00 -36.43 6.47
N GLY A 606 -6.18 -35.55 5.48
CA GLY A 606 -5.28 -35.42 4.34
C GLY A 606 -4.10 -34.49 4.55
N THR A 607 -4.21 -33.50 5.44
CA THR A 607 -3.26 -32.38 5.54
C THR A 607 -2.80 -32.07 6.96
N GLY A 608 -3.57 -32.47 7.98
CA GLY A 608 -3.43 -32.04 9.37
C GLY A 608 -3.93 -30.61 9.64
N TRP A 609 -4.52 -29.93 8.66
CA TRP A 609 -5.03 -28.57 8.82
C TRP A 609 -6.47 -28.54 9.30
N LEU A 610 -6.84 -27.40 9.89
CA LEU A 610 -8.21 -27.05 10.28
C LEU A 610 -8.86 -28.08 11.22
N GLU A 611 -8.07 -28.66 12.15
CA GLU A 611 -8.58 -29.55 13.20
C GLU A 611 -9.70 -28.90 14.02
N HIS A 612 -9.54 -27.61 14.32
CA HIS A 612 -10.49 -26.79 15.07
C HIS A 612 -11.26 -25.82 14.16
N GLY A 613 -11.19 -26.00 12.85
CA GLY A 613 -11.80 -25.11 11.86
C GLY A 613 -13.33 -25.10 11.89
N VAL A 614 -13.89 -24.10 11.23
CA VAL A 614 -15.33 -24.01 10.93
C VAL A 614 -15.49 -24.06 9.41
N SER A 615 -16.57 -24.70 8.95
CA SER A 615 -16.95 -24.69 7.52
C SER A 615 -18.45 -24.50 7.42
N ALA A 616 -18.87 -23.25 7.55
CA ALA A 616 -20.27 -22.87 7.48
C ALA A 616 -20.40 -21.45 6.90
N PRO A 617 -21.58 -21.09 6.33
CA PRO A 617 -21.88 -19.70 6.03
C PRO A 617 -21.64 -18.86 7.29
N PRO A 618 -20.84 -17.79 7.24
CA PRO A 618 -20.54 -17.00 8.44
C PRO A 618 -21.71 -16.17 8.94
N LEU A 619 -22.80 -16.04 8.18
CA LEU A 619 -24.01 -15.29 8.55
C LEU A 619 -23.71 -13.85 8.99
N PHE A 620 -23.34 -13.01 8.01
CA PHE A 620 -23.17 -11.58 8.23
C PHE A 620 -24.51 -10.87 8.47
N TYR A 621 -24.44 -9.70 9.11
CA TYR A 621 -25.60 -8.86 9.42
C TYR A 621 -26.35 -8.41 8.15
N ASP A 622 -25.65 -7.86 7.15
CA ASP A 622 -26.23 -7.47 5.85
C ASP A 622 -25.14 -7.42 4.77
N SER A 623 -24.76 -8.59 4.23
CA SER A 623 -23.74 -8.67 3.18
C SER A 623 -24.12 -7.99 1.86
N PRO A 624 -25.40 -7.98 1.39
CA PRO A 624 -25.81 -7.15 0.25
C PRO A 624 -25.54 -5.65 0.45
N ALA A 625 -25.74 -5.12 1.66
CA ALA A 625 -25.38 -3.74 2.01
C ALA A 625 -23.87 -3.55 2.32
N ARG A 626 -23.05 -4.59 2.12
CA ARG A 626 -21.61 -4.63 2.45
C ARG A 626 -21.32 -4.42 3.94
N ASP A 627 -22.23 -4.86 4.82
CA ASP A 627 -22.03 -4.95 6.27
C ASP A 627 -21.66 -6.37 6.68
N PHE A 628 -20.35 -6.57 6.86
CA PHE A 628 -19.74 -7.86 7.18
C PHE A 628 -19.54 -8.09 8.68
N ARG A 629 -20.26 -7.36 9.55
CA ARG A 629 -20.36 -7.72 10.97
C ARG A 629 -21.08 -9.06 11.11
N LEU A 630 -20.74 -9.86 12.12
CA LEU A 630 -21.42 -11.12 12.40
C LEU A 630 -22.85 -10.86 12.89
N SER A 631 -23.80 -11.68 12.45
CA SER A 631 -25.13 -11.73 13.05
C SER A 631 -25.10 -12.58 14.33
N ALA A 632 -26.11 -12.41 15.20
CA ALA A 632 -26.18 -13.09 16.50
C ALA A 632 -26.19 -14.64 16.44
N ASN A 633 -26.53 -15.22 15.29
CA ASN A 633 -26.55 -16.68 15.09
C ASN A 633 -25.33 -17.18 14.30
N SER A 634 -24.32 -16.34 14.11
CA SER A 634 -23.14 -16.69 13.33
C SER A 634 -22.39 -17.88 13.94
N PRO A 635 -21.99 -18.87 13.14
CA PRO A 635 -21.14 -19.97 13.61
C PRO A 635 -19.69 -19.55 13.88
N CYS A 636 -19.34 -18.28 13.62
CA CYS A 636 -18.01 -17.73 13.83
C CYS A 636 -17.84 -17.09 15.22
N ILE A 637 -18.92 -16.94 16.00
CA ILE A 637 -18.90 -16.35 17.35
C ILE A 637 -18.34 -17.36 18.36
N ASP A 638 -17.42 -16.93 19.24
CA ASP A 638 -16.80 -17.73 20.29
C ASP A 638 -16.06 -18.99 19.78
N ARG A 639 -15.47 -18.92 18.57
CA ARG A 639 -14.84 -20.07 17.90
C ARG A 639 -13.35 -19.93 17.59
N GLY A 640 -12.78 -18.74 17.78
CA GLY A 640 -11.38 -18.47 17.55
C GLY A 640 -10.47 -18.91 18.70
N VAL A 641 -9.17 -18.90 18.44
CA VAL A 641 -8.11 -19.14 19.43
C VAL A 641 -7.55 -17.83 19.96
N LEU A 642 -7.10 -17.82 21.23
CA LEU A 642 -6.33 -16.70 21.77
C LEU A 642 -5.00 -16.56 21.02
N LEU A 643 -4.73 -15.37 20.52
CA LEU A 643 -3.51 -14.95 19.86
C LEU A 643 -2.91 -13.82 20.70
N PRO A 644 -1.90 -14.12 21.55
CA PRO A 644 -1.39 -13.16 22.51
C PRO A 644 -0.95 -11.85 21.86
N GLY A 645 -1.42 -10.72 22.40
CA GLY A 645 -1.16 -9.38 21.87
C GLY A 645 -2.00 -8.96 20.66
N ILE A 646 -2.89 -9.82 20.15
CA ILE A 646 -3.74 -9.54 18.97
C ILE A 646 -5.23 -9.46 19.34
N ASN A 647 -5.70 -10.38 20.18
CA ASN A 647 -7.11 -10.49 20.55
C ASN A 647 -7.29 -10.73 22.06
N ASP A 648 -6.39 -10.19 22.88
CA ASP A 648 -6.44 -10.32 24.35
C ASP A 648 -7.76 -9.82 24.96
N ASN A 649 -8.43 -8.89 24.26
CA ASN A 649 -9.73 -8.35 24.63
C ASN A 649 -10.76 -8.84 23.59
N PHE A 650 -11.52 -9.88 23.96
CA PHE A 650 -12.66 -10.38 23.18
C PHE A 650 -13.92 -10.40 24.05
N ASN A 651 -15.08 -10.49 23.40
CA ASN A 651 -16.37 -10.65 24.07
C ASN A 651 -16.76 -12.13 24.06
N GLY A 652 -17.43 -12.60 25.11
CA GLY A 652 -17.93 -13.98 25.15
C GLY A 652 -16.95 -14.99 25.78
N LEU A 653 -16.98 -16.22 25.28
CA LEU A 653 -16.20 -17.36 25.78
C LEU A 653 -14.85 -17.51 25.05
N ALA A 654 -14.74 -17.05 23.81
CA ALA A 654 -13.51 -17.07 23.03
C ALA A 654 -13.51 -15.94 21.98
N PRO A 655 -12.37 -15.57 21.38
CA PRO A 655 -12.36 -14.61 20.27
C PRO A 655 -13.25 -15.06 19.11
N ASP A 656 -13.88 -14.12 18.42
CA ASP A 656 -14.64 -14.45 17.22
C ASP A 656 -13.71 -14.67 16.01
N ILE A 657 -14.10 -15.57 15.12
CA ILE A 657 -13.43 -15.73 13.83
C ILE A 657 -13.84 -14.55 12.93
N GLY A 658 -12.87 -13.87 12.32
CA GLY A 658 -13.06 -12.77 11.38
C GLY A 658 -12.56 -11.42 11.90
N ALA A 659 -12.73 -10.38 11.07
CA ALA A 659 -12.16 -9.06 11.29
C ALA A 659 -12.79 -8.27 12.43
N VAL A 660 -14.07 -8.52 12.70
CA VAL A 660 -14.86 -7.73 13.63
C VAL A 660 -15.45 -8.68 14.68
N GLU A 661 -15.14 -8.43 15.94
CA GLU A 661 -15.79 -9.10 17.06
C GLU A 661 -17.28 -8.74 17.07
N PHE A 662 -18.11 -9.72 17.38
CA PHE A 662 -19.53 -9.53 17.61
C PHE A 662 -19.77 -8.67 18.85
N THR A 663 -20.76 -7.80 18.73
CA THR A 663 -21.29 -7.01 19.84
C THR A 663 -22.81 -7.16 19.80
N PRO A 664 -23.45 -7.70 20.87
CA PRO A 664 -24.89 -7.97 20.93
C PRO A 664 -25.79 -6.77 20.67
#